data_AF-A0A136JDS5-F1
#
_entry.id   AF-A0A136JDS5-F1
#
_cell.length_a   1.000
_cell.length_b   1.000
_cell.length_c   1.000
_cell.angle_alpha   90.00
_cell.angle_beta   90.00
_cell.angle_gamma   90.00
#
_symmetry.space_group_name_H-M   'P 1'
#
loop_
_entity.id
_entity.type
_entity.pdbx_description
1 polymer ?
#
loop_
_entity_poly.entity_id
_entity_poly.type
_entity_poly.pdbx_seq_one_letter_code
_entity_poly.pdbx_strand_id
1 'polypeptide(L)'
;MTVSNGSTRDEGFPASGKPKPEATAVLSRDLRMDFPRIIGGKGNHLMLDDGRRVLDASGGAAVACIGHGDTRVHKAILAQLSQVSYCATTFYSTEVYEQLCRELVRTTKGHMSRAYIVNSGSEAMEAAMKLARQYFLEKNSAEPNRTKFIARFSSYHGTTLGALSLGGHAGRRAKFEPMLLEGTSRVSPCFPYRGQAEGESDEALVARLADELDREFQRVGPSSVCAFVAEPVVGAALGCVPAVSGYFKAVRAVCDKYGALLILDEVMCGMGRTGTMHAWEQEDVVPDIQTVGKCLGGGYQPIAGVLVGRKVADALEHGSGVFVHGHTYQGHPVACAAALAVLKIIQTEDLVANVAEKGAILSQLLRERLSSHPNVGNIRGRGLFWGIEFVADKATKRAFPSTAAVAMRLSELGLLDPYNIAVYPGSGTVDGFQGDHIIVSPPYNITVEDVELIDRDSDTSKAVLTMTTMAAGLSNGRHAADEEARAEVDVLNSRLDKTTQLSKKIQACLGRLEATGKSVRDVSGPLNGETKKLQILGNNIDSVIAAIEKLRQPAENKNDEEAIIRQGPEKAGLSMYLNSIKRLNKALADMKASNLRANQETMTDLQRLIKSGNTQLEGAFDKVLRAQTPRSIEPLNFITKNNPFPLVPRDAVGQLGLMNAYVSANTTGENPLVKIYAEIRGPYLSQSLVNLAYASANTARKTSVDAIYKSGTNGIGMYAQAMEGLLVAEYENICGIFTRQDWGPVFQTTSQPPLAELARTVRELNNHIKSHLTTDCYLAYEVVEIMSSLSNNLETRTGELKVTLGAALRPVRDTAKSSLGELLDDTKRKVSAIQALPSDGAPLPVTAETMTRLQTMVEFLRPISSIMISLGDGGWKTGAASASSTDAIPSLASFDIGADGKEIFAHYCTDSIDALMQALEQKARILLKGKSVLGVFLANNVTIIERMVRDSDLRPLLDGKLGSLEVWRKKAKALYSEACKDVSMHLFDVIHTNRAQRPPSGTNESASIVKSLNSKDKESIKNKFQTFNTSFDEIIARHKTYSMEKEVRQMFAKDMQQILEPLYCRFWDRYHEVDKGKGKYVKYSKSSMSAVFMTLY
;
A
#
# COMPACT_ATOMS: atom_id res chain seq x y z
N MET A 1 -5.08 45.42 -16.63
CA MET A 1 -5.13 44.36 -17.68
C MET A 1 -3.70 43.94 -17.98
N THR A 2 -3.46 42.63 -17.83
CA THR A 2 -2.33 41.81 -18.32
C THR A 2 -0.88 42.18 -17.97
N VAL A 3 -0.36 41.37 -17.05
CA VAL A 3 1.04 41.10 -16.68
C VAL A 3 1.68 40.19 -17.73
N SER A 4 2.95 40.42 -18.09
CA SER A 4 3.82 39.38 -18.64
C SER A 4 5.23 39.48 -18.01
N ASN A 5 5.56 38.45 -17.23
CA ASN A 5 6.87 38.24 -16.61
C ASN A 5 7.85 37.68 -17.65
N GLY A 6 8.97 38.36 -17.88
CA GLY A 6 10.15 37.81 -18.56
C GLY A 6 11.18 37.34 -17.54
N SER A 7 11.40 36.03 -17.44
CA SER A 7 12.47 35.42 -16.63
C SER A 7 13.80 35.47 -17.38
N THR A 8 14.79 36.14 -16.80
CA THR A 8 16.20 36.11 -17.24
C THR A 8 16.81 34.73 -16.98
N ARG A 9 17.46 34.18 -18.01
CA ARG A 9 18.23 32.93 -17.96
C ARG A 9 19.63 33.18 -17.41
N ASP A 10 20.07 32.31 -16.51
CA ASP A 10 21.46 32.17 -16.05
C ASP A 10 22.40 31.83 -17.22
N GLU A 11 23.52 32.54 -17.29
CA GLU A 11 24.67 32.19 -18.13
C GLU A 11 25.58 31.20 -17.37
N GLY A 12 25.63 29.96 -17.85
CA GLY A 12 26.51 28.91 -17.32
C GLY A 12 27.87 28.86 -18.01
N PHE A 13 28.92 28.65 -17.21
CA PHE A 13 30.30 28.35 -17.64
C PHE A 13 30.39 27.15 -18.62
N PRO A 14 31.40 27.10 -19.50
CA PRO A 14 31.49 26.11 -20.58
C PRO A 14 31.84 24.71 -20.05
N ALA A 15 30.90 23.77 -20.13
CA ALA A 15 31.10 22.38 -19.76
C ALA A 15 31.80 21.59 -20.88
N SER A 16 32.89 20.92 -20.51
CA SER A 16 33.56 19.85 -21.27
C SER A 16 32.57 18.81 -21.81
N GLY A 17 32.77 18.38 -23.05
CA GLY A 17 31.89 17.46 -23.79
C GLY A 17 31.75 16.05 -23.22
N LYS A 18 31.01 15.89 -22.12
CA LYS A 18 30.41 14.61 -21.73
C LYS A 18 29.02 14.49 -22.36
N PRO A 19 28.61 13.30 -22.85
CA PRO A 19 27.25 13.07 -23.35
C PRO A 19 26.23 13.40 -22.26
N LYS A 20 25.07 13.98 -22.64
CA LYS A 20 23.96 14.21 -21.69
C LYS A 20 23.61 12.88 -21.02
N PRO A 21 23.62 12.78 -19.68
CA PRO A 21 23.23 11.57 -19.00
C PRO A 21 21.77 11.22 -19.36
N GLU A 22 21.49 9.92 -19.49
CA GLU A 22 20.12 9.42 -19.59
C GLU A 22 19.26 9.99 -18.47
N ALA A 23 17.98 10.26 -18.75
CA ALA A 23 17.06 10.70 -17.71
C ALA A 23 17.00 9.65 -16.60
N THR A 24 17.29 10.06 -15.36
CA THR A 24 17.28 9.13 -14.22
C THR A 24 15.90 8.53 -14.02
N ALA A 25 15.81 7.21 -13.93
CA ALA A 25 14.59 6.50 -13.54
C ALA A 25 14.36 6.53 -12.02
N VAL A 26 15.29 7.11 -11.24
CA VAL A 26 15.20 7.20 -9.79
C VAL A 26 14.25 8.33 -9.40
N LEU A 27 13.16 8.00 -8.70
CA LEU A 27 12.33 8.97 -7.98
C LEU A 27 13.08 9.45 -6.74
N SER A 28 13.95 10.46 -6.91
CA SER A 28 14.66 11.10 -5.80
C SER A 28 13.68 11.84 -4.88
N ARG A 29 14.05 11.99 -3.60
CA ARG A 29 13.23 12.75 -2.62
C ARG A 29 13.07 14.23 -3.01
N ASP A 30 14.05 14.79 -3.70
CA ASP A 30 13.92 16.05 -4.43
C ASP A 30 14.29 15.81 -5.90
N LEU A 31 13.29 15.88 -6.78
CA LEU A 31 13.42 15.68 -8.23
C LEU A 31 14.23 16.77 -8.95
N ARG A 32 14.61 17.83 -8.24
CA ARG A 32 15.39 18.96 -8.78
C ARG A 32 16.85 18.90 -8.39
N MET A 33 17.23 17.99 -7.48
CA MET A 33 18.58 17.85 -6.99
C MET A 33 19.28 16.68 -7.66
N ASP A 34 20.47 16.95 -8.22
CA ASP A 34 21.43 15.92 -8.60
C ASP A 34 22.33 15.59 -7.40
N PHE A 35 22.24 14.36 -6.92
CA PHE A 35 23.05 13.90 -5.79
C PHE A 35 24.38 13.31 -6.28
N PRO A 36 25.51 13.58 -5.60
CA PRO A 36 26.79 12.93 -5.90
C PRO A 36 26.67 11.40 -5.83
N ARG A 37 27.31 10.70 -6.77
CA ARG A 37 27.26 9.24 -6.83
C ARG A 37 28.39 8.64 -6.00
N ILE A 38 28.05 7.77 -5.06
CA ILE A 38 29.01 6.99 -4.26
C ILE A 38 29.39 5.72 -5.05
N ILE A 39 30.69 5.47 -5.20
CA ILE A 39 31.25 4.28 -5.87
C ILE A 39 31.86 3.27 -4.89
N GLY A 40 32.02 3.64 -3.63
CA GLY A 40 32.50 2.74 -2.59
C GLY A 40 32.60 3.41 -1.22
N GLY A 41 32.94 2.62 -0.21
CA GLY A 41 33.22 3.10 1.14
C GLY A 41 34.27 2.22 1.82
N LYS A 42 35.10 2.80 2.67
CA LYS A 42 36.12 2.10 3.46
C LYS A 42 36.39 2.81 4.77
N GLY A 43 36.23 2.09 5.89
CA GLY A 43 36.32 2.68 7.23
C GLY A 43 35.32 3.81 7.38
N ASN A 44 35.76 4.96 7.87
CA ASN A 44 34.88 6.12 8.10
C ASN A 44 34.60 6.96 6.85
N HIS A 45 35.04 6.52 5.66
CA HIS A 45 35.01 7.34 4.46
C HIS A 45 34.17 6.74 3.34
N LEU A 46 33.46 7.61 2.63
CA LEU A 46 32.79 7.35 1.35
C LEU A 46 33.67 7.82 0.20
N MET A 47 33.56 7.16 -0.95
CA MET A 47 34.30 7.51 -2.17
C MET A 47 33.31 7.90 -3.25
N LEU A 48 33.42 9.13 -3.74
CA LEU A 48 32.61 9.67 -4.81
C LEU A 48 33.15 9.27 -6.18
N ASP A 49 32.30 9.31 -7.20
CA ASP A 49 32.65 9.00 -8.60
C ASP A 49 33.63 10.01 -9.23
N ASP A 50 33.75 11.20 -8.66
CA ASP A 50 34.76 12.21 -9.01
C ASP A 50 36.13 11.99 -8.33
N GLY A 51 36.27 10.93 -7.52
CA GLY A 51 37.50 10.55 -6.84
C GLY A 51 37.69 11.16 -5.45
N ARG A 52 36.81 12.05 -4.99
CA ARG A 52 36.89 12.62 -3.63
C ARG A 52 36.58 11.58 -2.56
N ARG A 53 37.27 11.70 -1.43
CA ARG A 53 37.06 10.89 -0.22
C ARG A 53 36.41 11.75 0.83
N VAL A 54 35.18 11.40 1.19
CA VAL A 54 34.36 12.17 2.13
C VAL A 54 34.29 11.44 3.46
N LEU A 55 34.62 12.09 4.58
CA LEU A 55 34.40 11.57 5.92
C LEU A 55 32.88 11.47 6.17
N ASP A 56 32.39 10.28 6.46
CA ASP A 56 30.99 10.04 6.80
C ASP A 56 30.73 10.37 8.28
N ALA A 57 30.71 11.67 8.60
CA ALA A 57 30.40 12.15 9.94
C ALA A 57 28.90 12.00 10.29
N SER A 58 28.07 11.48 9.39
CA SER A 58 26.63 11.26 9.58
C SER A 58 26.26 9.78 9.78
N GLY A 59 27.07 8.86 9.28
CA GLY A 59 26.69 7.45 9.13
C GLY A 59 25.47 7.29 8.20
N GLY A 60 25.26 8.20 7.26
CA GLY A 60 23.99 8.39 6.55
C GLY A 60 22.89 8.89 7.50
N ALA A 61 21.81 8.13 7.66
CA ALA A 61 20.78 8.44 8.66
C ALA A 61 21.17 7.92 10.06
N ALA A 62 22.44 8.02 10.47
CA ALA A 62 23.04 7.40 11.66
C ALA A 62 23.01 5.85 11.67
N VAL A 63 23.20 5.22 10.51
CA VAL A 63 23.11 3.77 10.29
C VAL A 63 24.49 3.08 10.34
N ALA A 64 25.49 3.64 9.67
CA ALA A 64 26.81 3.02 9.53
C ALA A 64 27.67 3.14 10.80
N CYS A 65 27.34 2.37 11.83
CA CYS A 65 27.94 2.49 13.16
C CYS A 65 29.38 1.97 13.27
N ILE A 66 29.84 1.08 12.39
CA ILE A 66 31.23 0.57 12.40
C ILE A 66 32.01 1.00 11.13
N GLY A 67 31.46 1.96 10.39
CA GLY A 67 31.98 2.37 9.10
C GLY A 67 31.69 1.35 8.00
N HIS A 68 32.40 1.51 6.89
CA HIS A 68 32.12 0.86 5.61
C HIS A 68 33.15 -0.21 5.27
N GLY A 69 32.69 -1.33 4.70
CA GLY A 69 33.55 -2.34 4.09
C GLY A 69 34.27 -3.29 5.09
N ASP A 70 33.72 -3.51 6.28
CA ASP A 70 34.29 -4.46 7.24
C ASP A 70 34.19 -5.91 6.73
N THR A 71 35.35 -6.52 6.52
CA THR A 71 35.46 -7.86 5.94
C THR A 71 34.88 -8.97 6.82
N ARG A 72 34.77 -8.76 8.14
CA ARG A 72 34.19 -9.75 9.06
C ARG A 72 32.69 -9.86 8.85
N VAL A 73 32.01 -8.73 8.64
CA VAL A 73 30.57 -8.72 8.32
C VAL A 73 30.32 -9.32 6.95
N HIS A 74 31.14 -8.98 5.95
CA HIS A 74 31.06 -9.61 4.61
C HIS A 74 31.21 -11.15 4.69
N LYS A 75 32.19 -11.64 5.46
CA LYS A 75 32.39 -13.08 5.66
C LYS A 75 31.17 -13.74 6.32
N ALA A 76 30.57 -13.11 7.33
CA ALA A 76 29.38 -13.62 7.99
C ALA A 76 28.18 -13.71 7.04
N ILE A 77 27.96 -12.67 6.23
CA ILE A 77 26.91 -12.63 5.19
C ILE A 77 27.12 -13.74 4.15
N LEU A 78 28.33 -13.86 3.60
CA LEU A 78 28.64 -14.87 2.57
C LEU A 78 28.52 -16.30 3.11
N ALA A 79 28.94 -16.52 4.35
CA ALA A 79 28.80 -17.81 5.03
C ALA A 79 27.32 -18.18 5.19
N GLN A 80 26.48 -17.26 5.64
CA GLN A 80 25.04 -17.51 5.80
C GLN A 80 24.34 -17.74 4.45
N LEU A 81 24.67 -16.95 3.43
CA LEU A 81 24.15 -17.12 2.06
C LEU A 81 24.48 -18.50 1.47
N SER A 82 25.66 -19.04 1.82
CA SER A 82 26.08 -20.38 1.39
C SER A 82 25.33 -21.51 2.10
N GLN A 83 24.61 -21.22 3.19
CA GLN A 83 23.80 -22.19 3.93
C GLN A 83 22.31 -22.06 3.57
N VAL A 84 21.69 -20.96 3.99
CA VAL A 84 20.26 -20.67 3.78
C VAL A 84 20.10 -19.17 3.60
N SER A 85 19.69 -18.76 2.40
CA SER A 85 19.42 -17.35 2.09
C SER A 85 18.14 -16.86 2.77
N TYR A 86 17.06 -17.64 2.68
CA TYR A 86 15.73 -17.27 3.17
C TYR A 86 15.07 -18.44 3.89
N CYS A 87 14.34 -18.13 4.97
CA CYS A 87 13.59 -19.08 5.77
C CYS A 87 12.33 -18.40 6.31
N ALA A 88 11.16 -18.99 6.05
CA ALA A 88 9.89 -18.44 6.52
C ALA A 88 9.70 -18.73 8.02
N THR A 89 9.82 -17.70 8.86
CA THR A 89 9.74 -17.78 10.33
C THR A 89 8.39 -18.27 10.87
N THR A 90 7.34 -18.27 10.05
CA THR A 90 6.05 -18.89 10.39
C THR A 90 6.15 -20.40 10.60
N PHE A 91 7.10 -21.06 9.93
CA PHE A 91 7.19 -22.52 9.91
C PHE A 91 8.54 -23.06 10.37
N TYR A 92 9.59 -22.24 10.28
CA TYR A 92 10.97 -22.67 10.46
C TYR A 92 11.77 -21.63 11.23
N SER A 93 12.80 -22.06 11.95
CA SER A 93 13.79 -21.16 12.56
C SER A 93 15.18 -21.47 11.99
N THR A 94 16.12 -20.54 12.17
CA THR A 94 17.54 -20.74 11.83
C THR A 94 18.39 -20.41 13.04
N GLU A 95 19.52 -21.11 13.18
CA GLU A 95 20.42 -20.91 14.31
C GLU A 95 20.90 -19.46 14.42
N VAL A 96 21.19 -18.79 13.29
CA VAL A 96 21.64 -17.39 13.31
C VAL A 96 20.55 -16.43 13.79
N TYR A 97 19.28 -16.71 13.51
CA TYR A 97 18.15 -15.94 14.01
C TYR A 97 18.01 -16.11 15.53
N GLU A 98 18.05 -17.35 16.03
CA GLU A 98 18.03 -17.65 17.47
C GLU A 98 19.21 -17.03 18.21
N GLN A 99 20.41 -17.09 17.64
CA GLN A 99 21.62 -16.49 18.22
C GLN A 99 21.51 -14.97 18.33
N LEU A 100 21.04 -14.30 17.27
CA LEU A 100 20.84 -12.85 17.33
C LEU A 100 19.80 -12.48 18.39
N CYS A 101 18.65 -13.15 18.41
CA CYS A 101 17.60 -12.91 19.40
C CYS A 101 18.10 -13.10 20.83
N ARG A 102 18.84 -14.19 21.09
CA ARG A 102 19.45 -14.47 22.39
C ARG A 102 20.47 -13.41 22.79
N GLU A 103 21.30 -12.99 21.85
CA GLU A 103 22.33 -12.00 22.10
C GLU A 103 21.74 -10.62 22.40
N LEU A 104 20.71 -10.19 21.66
CA LEU A 104 19.98 -8.95 21.94
C LEU A 104 19.28 -8.97 23.30
N VAL A 105 18.68 -10.11 23.69
CA VAL A 105 18.12 -10.25 25.05
C VAL A 105 19.23 -10.18 26.10
N ARG A 106 20.39 -10.80 25.84
CA ARG A 106 21.54 -10.79 26.75
C ARG A 106 22.08 -9.37 26.98
N THR A 107 22.12 -8.51 25.96
CA THR A 107 22.61 -7.12 26.15
C THR A 107 21.76 -6.31 27.12
N THR A 108 20.49 -6.68 27.30
CA THR A 108 19.58 -6.05 28.27
C THR A 108 19.79 -6.52 29.71
N LYS A 109 20.81 -7.37 29.98
CA LYS A 109 21.13 -7.89 31.32
C LYS A 109 19.95 -8.58 32.00
N GLY A 110 19.06 -9.20 31.21
CA GLY A 110 17.90 -9.95 31.70
C GLY A 110 16.62 -9.12 31.90
N HIS A 111 16.62 -7.83 31.55
CA HIS A 111 15.44 -6.97 31.63
C HIS A 111 14.39 -7.32 30.55
N MET A 112 14.82 -7.68 29.34
CA MET A 112 13.95 -8.17 28.27
C MET A 112 13.98 -9.70 28.22
N SER A 113 12.93 -10.34 27.70
CA SER A 113 12.82 -11.81 27.65
C SER A 113 12.69 -12.39 26.24
N ARG A 114 12.22 -11.59 25.27
CA ARG A 114 12.04 -12.01 23.88
C ARG A 114 12.51 -10.92 22.93
N ALA A 115 12.92 -11.33 21.73
CA ALA A 115 13.24 -10.44 20.62
C ALA A 115 12.45 -10.87 19.38
N TYR A 116 11.99 -9.90 18.60
CA TYR A 116 11.25 -10.10 17.36
C TYR A 116 11.88 -9.25 16.25
N ILE A 117 12.35 -9.87 15.16
CA ILE A 117 13.20 -9.20 14.15
C ILE A 117 12.42 -8.88 12.88
N VAL A 118 12.54 -7.64 12.42
CA VAL A 118 11.90 -7.09 11.20
C VAL A 118 12.93 -6.33 10.36
N ASN A 119 12.52 -5.72 9.25
CA ASN A 119 13.47 -5.15 8.27
C ASN A 119 13.71 -3.65 8.45
N SER A 120 12.81 -2.94 9.11
CA SER A 120 12.87 -1.50 9.28
C SER A 120 12.33 -1.01 10.61
N GLY A 121 12.77 0.18 11.05
CA GLY A 121 12.25 0.80 12.27
C GLY A 121 10.75 1.08 12.23
N SER A 122 10.21 1.44 11.05
CA SER A 122 8.77 1.65 10.86
C SER A 122 7.98 0.36 11.11
N GLU A 123 8.48 -0.78 10.59
CA GLU A 123 7.90 -2.11 10.88
C GLU A 123 7.98 -2.44 12.37
N ALA A 124 9.11 -2.15 13.02
CA ALA A 124 9.29 -2.41 14.46
C ALA A 124 8.30 -1.60 15.31
N MET A 125 8.03 -0.35 14.94
CA MET A 125 7.04 0.48 15.62
C MET A 125 5.61 -0.02 15.42
N GLU A 126 5.24 -0.46 14.22
CA GLU A 126 3.92 -1.07 14.01
C GLU A 126 3.76 -2.41 14.74
N ALA A 127 4.82 -3.22 14.80
CA ALA A 127 4.88 -4.42 15.63
C ALA A 127 4.68 -4.07 17.11
N ALA A 128 5.40 -3.06 17.62
CA ALA A 128 5.27 -2.63 19.02
C ALA A 128 3.86 -2.12 19.36
N MET A 129 3.21 -1.37 18.46
CA MET A 129 1.82 -0.94 18.64
C MET A 129 0.86 -2.12 18.74
N LYS A 130 0.97 -3.08 17.82
CA LYS A 130 0.11 -4.27 17.80
C LYS A 130 0.36 -5.15 19.01
N LEU A 131 1.63 -5.32 19.42
CA LEU A 131 2.00 -6.06 20.62
C LEU A 131 1.43 -5.42 21.89
N ALA A 132 1.52 -4.10 22.02
CA ALA A 132 0.94 -3.37 23.15
C ALA A 132 -0.58 -3.52 23.21
N ARG A 133 -1.27 -3.45 22.05
CA ARG A 133 -2.72 -3.72 21.98
C ARG A 133 -3.05 -5.15 22.39
N GLN A 134 -2.32 -6.12 21.86
CA GLN A 134 -2.56 -7.55 22.11
C GLN A 134 -2.31 -7.92 23.57
N TYR A 135 -1.29 -7.33 24.21
CA TYR A 135 -1.06 -7.47 25.65
C TYR A 135 -2.32 -7.18 26.49
N PHE A 136 -3.03 -6.09 26.20
CA PHE A 136 -4.24 -5.74 26.95
C PHE A 136 -5.45 -6.62 26.61
N LEU A 137 -5.46 -7.26 25.45
CA LEU A 137 -6.48 -8.24 25.11
C LEU A 137 -6.25 -9.59 25.82
N GLU A 138 -4.99 -9.92 26.10
CA GLU A 138 -4.61 -11.26 26.57
C GLU A 138 -4.16 -11.34 28.03
N LYS A 139 -3.84 -10.21 28.68
CA LYS A 139 -3.53 -10.23 30.12
C LYS A 139 -4.73 -10.77 30.91
N ASN A 140 -4.44 -11.41 32.05
CA ASN A 140 -5.42 -12.11 32.92
C ASN A 140 -6.77 -11.41 33.11
N SER A 141 -6.78 -10.08 33.24
CA SER A 141 -7.99 -9.26 33.19
C SER A 141 -7.95 -8.41 31.93
N ALA A 142 -8.57 -8.88 30.86
CA ALA A 142 -8.57 -8.22 29.56
C ALA A 142 -9.17 -6.81 29.63
N GLU A 143 -8.52 -5.87 28.96
CA GLU A 143 -8.91 -4.46 28.87
C GLU A 143 -9.15 -4.07 27.39
N PRO A 144 -10.24 -4.56 26.76
CA PRO A 144 -10.48 -4.41 25.33
C PRO A 144 -10.69 -2.96 24.88
N ASN A 145 -10.94 -2.03 25.81
CA ASN A 145 -11.10 -0.61 25.50
C ASN A 145 -9.76 0.12 25.25
N ARG A 146 -8.61 -0.50 25.56
CA ARG A 146 -7.30 0.11 25.32
C ARG A 146 -6.89 0.03 23.85
N THR A 147 -7.12 1.10 23.11
CA THR A 147 -6.84 1.19 21.67
C THR A 147 -5.98 2.39 21.29
N LYS A 148 -5.77 3.33 22.22
CA LYS A 148 -5.14 4.63 21.97
C LYS A 148 -3.68 4.67 22.40
N PHE A 149 -2.94 5.63 21.87
CA PHE A 149 -1.53 5.86 22.21
C PHE A 149 -1.30 7.32 22.55
N ILE A 150 -0.36 7.59 23.46
CA ILE A 150 0.13 8.95 23.70
C ILE A 150 1.59 9.00 23.26
N ALA A 151 1.94 9.96 22.41
CA ALA A 151 3.31 10.21 21.98
C ALA A 151 3.68 11.67 22.26
N ARG A 152 4.80 12.15 21.72
CA ARG A 152 5.24 13.54 21.88
C ARG A 152 5.05 14.34 20.60
N PHE A 153 4.81 15.65 20.72
CA PHE A 153 5.02 16.57 19.60
C PHE A 153 6.50 16.54 19.18
N SER A 154 6.75 16.84 17.91
CA SER A 154 8.09 16.86 17.33
C SER A 154 8.88 15.54 17.48
N SER A 155 8.20 14.39 17.46
CA SER A 155 8.83 13.06 17.41
C SER A 155 8.78 12.44 16.01
N TYR A 156 9.61 11.42 15.76
CA TYR A 156 9.59 10.65 14.53
C TYR A 156 9.78 9.14 14.79
N HIS A 157 8.73 8.37 14.51
CA HIS A 157 8.68 6.92 14.75
C HIS A 157 8.67 6.07 13.47
N GLY A 158 8.68 6.69 12.28
CA GLY A 158 8.68 5.99 11.00
C GLY A 158 7.81 6.66 9.93
N THR A 159 7.70 6.02 8.77
CA THR A 159 6.98 6.55 7.59
C THR A 159 5.79 5.71 7.14
N THR A 160 5.61 4.48 7.67
CA THR A 160 4.38 3.72 7.43
C THR A 160 3.22 4.40 8.13
N LEU A 161 1.98 4.18 7.68
CA LEU A 161 0.82 4.94 8.19
C LEU A 161 0.67 4.83 9.71
N GLY A 162 0.88 3.64 10.30
CA GLY A 162 0.80 3.49 11.76
C GLY A 162 1.90 4.24 12.50
N ALA A 163 3.15 4.05 12.07
CA ALA A 163 4.31 4.72 12.66
C ALA A 163 4.29 6.25 12.48
N LEU A 164 3.86 6.74 11.31
CA LEU A 164 3.68 8.16 11.03
C LEU A 164 2.55 8.77 11.87
N SER A 165 1.49 8.00 12.12
CA SER A 165 0.38 8.38 13.01
C SER A 165 0.85 8.57 14.45
N LEU A 166 1.77 7.73 14.95
CA LEU A 166 2.43 7.92 16.23
C LEU A 166 3.35 9.16 16.26
N GLY A 167 4.08 9.42 15.18
CA GLY A 167 4.99 10.55 15.08
C GLY A 167 4.31 11.91 15.32
N GLY A 168 5.07 12.86 15.86
CA GLY A 168 4.61 14.22 16.19
C GLY A 168 5.14 15.33 15.29
N HIS A 169 5.94 15.02 14.27
CA HIS A 169 6.52 16.03 13.37
C HIS A 169 5.48 16.54 12.36
N ALA A 170 4.96 17.75 12.59
CA ALA A 170 3.85 18.33 11.83
C ALA A 170 4.08 18.35 10.30
N GLY A 171 5.23 18.83 9.82
CA GLY A 171 5.53 18.90 8.39
C GLY A 171 5.60 17.55 7.67
N ARG A 172 6.00 16.47 8.37
CA ARG A 172 6.04 15.11 7.79
C ARG A 172 4.65 14.49 7.70
N ARG A 173 3.75 14.87 8.61
CA ARG A 173 2.37 14.37 8.68
C ARG A 173 1.42 15.12 7.78
N ALA A 174 1.62 16.43 7.59
CA ALA A 174 0.63 17.35 7.02
C ALA A 174 -0.03 16.88 5.72
N LYS A 175 0.73 16.28 4.79
CA LYS A 175 0.18 15.78 3.51
C LYS A 175 -0.67 14.52 3.64
N PHE A 176 -0.54 13.80 4.76
CA PHE A 176 -1.13 12.49 4.97
C PHE A 176 -2.16 12.47 6.09
N GLU A 177 -2.43 13.58 6.80
CA GLU A 177 -3.36 13.63 7.93
C GLU A 177 -4.71 12.89 7.67
N PRO A 178 -5.36 13.00 6.50
CA PRO A 178 -6.61 12.26 6.23
C PRO A 178 -6.46 10.73 6.16
N MET A 179 -5.22 10.22 6.05
CA MET A 179 -4.89 8.79 5.99
C MET A 179 -4.30 8.25 7.30
N LEU A 180 -4.06 9.13 8.30
CA LEU A 180 -3.45 8.74 9.56
C LEU A 180 -4.49 8.11 10.50
N LEU A 181 -4.04 7.17 11.33
CA LEU A 181 -4.86 6.48 12.31
C LEU A 181 -5.40 7.48 13.34
N GLU A 182 -6.70 7.39 13.59
CA GLU A 182 -7.33 8.03 14.74
C GLU A 182 -6.87 7.35 16.04
N GLY A 183 -6.93 8.06 17.17
CA GLY A 183 -6.61 7.48 18.49
C GLY A 183 -5.17 7.63 18.96
N THR A 184 -4.35 8.46 18.31
CA THR A 184 -3.07 8.92 18.87
C THR A 184 -3.22 10.34 19.42
N SER A 185 -2.81 10.56 20.67
CA SER A 185 -2.67 11.89 21.25
C SER A 185 -1.20 12.26 21.50
N ARG A 186 -0.94 13.55 21.75
CA ARG A 186 0.43 14.08 21.90
C ARG A 186 0.57 15.04 23.07
N VAL A 187 1.71 14.97 23.73
CA VAL A 187 2.16 15.90 24.77
C VAL A 187 3.47 16.58 24.37
N SER A 188 3.84 17.63 25.08
CA SER A 188 5.08 18.37 24.84
C SER A 188 6.33 17.48 25.00
N PRO A 189 7.37 17.68 24.15
CA PRO A 189 8.65 17.01 24.35
C PRO A 189 9.44 17.64 25.51
N CYS A 190 10.30 16.84 26.15
CA CYS A 190 11.32 17.37 27.04
C CYS A 190 12.43 18.05 26.21
N PHE A 191 12.29 19.35 25.99
CA PHE A 191 13.24 20.14 25.20
C PHE A 191 13.57 21.48 25.91
N PRO A 192 14.54 21.51 26.84
CA PRO A 192 14.80 22.69 27.67
C PRO A 192 15.06 23.97 26.89
N TYR A 193 15.88 23.89 25.83
CA TYR A 193 16.26 25.07 25.05
C TYR A 193 15.06 25.88 24.52
N ARG A 194 13.95 25.23 24.14
CA ARG A 194 12.74 25.91 23.63
C ARG A 194 11.52 25.82 24.53
N GLY A 195 11.42 24.77 25.36
CA GLY A 195 10.23 24.44 26.14
C GLY A 195 10.30 24.79 27.62
N GLN A 196 11.45 25.26 28.13
CA GLN A 196 11.62 25.73 29.50
C GLN A 196 11.16 27.19 29.63
N ALA A 197 10.30 27.46 30.61
CA ALA A 197 9.87 28.82 30.91
C ALA A 197 11.01 29.65 31.52
N GLU A 198 10.91 30.98 31.44
CA GLU A 198 11.93 31.88 32.01
C GLU A 198 12.03 31.66 33.54
N GLY A 199 13.24 31.31 34.01
CA GLY A 199 13.49 31.00 35.42
C GLY A 199 13.04 29.61 35.90
N GLU A 200 12.49 28.76 35.02
CA GLU A 200 12.09 27.39 35.36
C GLU A 200 13.33 26.48 35.49
N SER A 201 13.49 25.76 36.60
CA SER A 201 14.55 24.74 36.74
C SER A 201 14.24 23.48 35.93
N ASP A 202 15.24 22.63 35.69
CA ASP A 202 15.03 21.34 35.03
C ASP A 202 14.07 20.45 35.82
N GLU A 203 14.12 20.48 37.16
CA GLU A 203 13.20 19.73 38.03
C GLU A 203 11.76 20.22 37.87
N ALA A 204 11.56 21.55 37.77
CA ALA A 204 10.25 22.15 37.58
C ALA A 204 9.69 21.83 36.17
N LEU A 205 10.55 21.85 35.14
CA LEU A 205 10.20 21.40 33.79
C LEU A 205 9.74 19.95 33.79
N VAL A 206 10.47 19.05 34.45
CA VAL A 206 10.09 17.62 34.58
C VAL A 206 8.73 17.47 35.26
N ALA A 207 8.52 18.16 36.38
CA ALA A 207 7.24 18.12 37.10
C ALA A 207 6.08 18.58 36.21
N ARG A 208 6.25 19.70 35.49
CA ARG A 208 5.22 20.23 34.58
C ARG A 208 4.90 19.28 33.43
N LEU A 209 5.91 18.65 32.82
CA LEU A 209 5.71 17.70 31.73
C LEU A 209 5.08 16.38 32.21
N ALA A 210 5.40 15.94 33.43
CA ALA A 210 4.74 14.80 34.06
C ALA A 210 3.26 15.10 34.35
N ASP A 211 2.96 16.28 34.87
CA ASP A 211 1.59 16.74 35.10
C ASP A 211 0.81 16.90 33.79
N GLU A 212 1.46 17.35 32.71
CA GLU A 212 0.87 17.39 31.37
C GLU A 212 0.51 15.99 30.87
N LEU A 213 1.42 15.03 31.01
CA LEU A 213 1.15 13.64 30.65
C LEU A 213 0.00 13.06 31.49
N ASP A 214 -0.02 13.33 32.80
CA ASP A 214 -1.10 12.90 33.69
C ASP A 214 -2.47 13.44 33.25
N ARG A 215 -2.56 14.75 32.98
CA ARG A 215 -3.78 15.38 32.44
C ARG A 215 -4.18 14.78 31.10
N GLU A 216 -3.22 14.45 30.25
CA GLU A 216 -3.49 13.89 28.95
C GLU A 216 -4.07 12.47 29.03
N PHE A 217 -3.55 11.64 29.93
CA PHE A 217 -4.18 10.35 30.25
C PHE A 217 -5.63 10.53 30.71
N GLN A 218 -5.90 11.49 31.59
CA GLN A 218 -7.26 11.79 32.05
C GLN A 218 -8.17 12.24 30.90
N ARG A 219 -7.69 13.14 30.04
CA ARG A 219 -8.44 13.69 28.91
C ARG A 219 -8.76 12.63 27.85
N VAL A 220 -7.79 11.78 27.51
CA VAL A 220 -7.97 10.71 26.51
C VAL A 220 -8.85 9.59 27.05
N GLY A 221 -8.85 9.40 28.38
CA GLY A 221 -9.47 8.32 29.11
C GLY A 221 -8.43 7.27 29.50
N PRO A 222 -8.02 7.15 30.78
CA PRO A 222 -6.89 6.31 31.18
C PRO A 222 -7.05 4.84 30.81
N SER A 223 -8.27 4.31 30.88
CA SER A 223 -8.62 2.93 30.50
C SER A 223 -8.65 2.68 28.99
N SER A 224 -8.35 3.70 28.16
CA SER A 224 -8.32 3.60 26.70
C SER A 224 -6.91 3.66 26.11
N VAL A 225 -5.89 3.98 26.90
CA VAL A 225 -4.51 4.17 26.41
C VAL A 225 -3.71 2.88 26.58
N CYS A 226 -3.18 2.32 25.48
CA CYS A 226 -2.24 1.20 25.51
C CYS A 226 -0.89 1.63 26.09
N ALA A 227 -0.29 2.67 25.52
CA ALA A 227 1.09 3.01 25.81
C ALA A 227 1.41 4.49 25.65
N PHE A 228 2.43 4.92 26.38
CA PHE A 228 3.19 6.12 26.08
C PHE A 228 4.42 5.74 25.23
N VAL A 229 4.66 6.48 24.14
CA VAL A 229 5.72 6.21 23.17
C VAL A 229 6.69 7.40 23.07
N ALA A 230 7.99 7.16 23.22
CA ALA A 230 9.01 8.20 23.12
C ALA A 230 10.37 7.69 22.64
N GLU A 231 11.10 8.54 21.92
CA GLU A 231 12.54 8.38 21.69
C GLU A 231 13.31 8.86 22.95
N PRO A 232 14.23 8.07 23.55
CA PRO A 232 15.08 8.54 24.65
C PRO A 232 15.91 9.79 24.31
N VAL A 233 16.50 9.79 23.11
CA VAL A 233 17.14 10.96 22.50
C VAL A 233 16.50 11.17 21.14
N VAL A 234 15.79 12.29 20.97
CA VAL A 234 15.04 12.58 19.73
C VAL A 234 16.00 12.88 18.61
N GLY A 235 16.01 12.04 17.58
CA GLY A 235 16.99 12.11 16.50
C GLY A 235 16.65 13.17 15.45
N ALA A 236 16.17 12.71 14.29
CA ALA A 236 15.98 13.56 13.11
C ALA A 236 14.89 14.64 13.25
N ALA A 237 13.99 14.54 14.22
CA ALA A 237 12.89 15.51 14.37
C ALA A 237 13.29 16.75 15.17
N LEU A 238 14.11 16.58 16.23
CA LEU A 238 14.58 17.66 17.07
C LEU A 238 16.10 17.81 17.08
N GLY A 239 16.86 17.10 16.26
CA GLY A 239 18.32 17.23 16.23
C GLY A 239 18.99 16.80 17.53
N CYS A 240 18.90 15.50 17.84
CA CYS A 240 19.57 14.86 18.98
C CYS A 240 19.26 15.48 20.35
N VAL A 241 17.99 15.79 20.65
CA VAL A 241 17.58 16.28 21.98
C VAL A 241 17.55 15.14 23.00
N PRO A 242 18.42 15.12 24.02
CA PRO A 242 18.24 14.25 25.17
C PRO A 242 17.19 14.83 26.13
N ALA A 243 16.52 13.95 26.87
CA ALA A 243 15.76 14.39 28.04
C ALA A 243 16.68 14.87 29.16
N VAL A 244 16.16 15.77 30.01
CA VAL A 244 16.84 16.14 31.26
C VAL A 244 16.70 15.02 32.29
N SER A 245 17.62 15.00 33.25
CA SER A 245 17.66 13.96 34.29
C SER A 245 16.32 13.87 35.02
N GLY A 246 15.82 12.64 35.20
CA GLY A 246 14.59 12.36 35.94
C GLY A 246 13.30 12.42 35.12
N TYR A 247 13.35 12.93 33.87
CA TYR A 247 12.17 12.96 33.01
C TYR A 247 11.58 11.57 32.77
N PHE A 248 12.39 10.57 32.39
CA PHE A 248 11.85 9.24 32.10
C PHE A 248 11.39 8.52 33.35
N LYS A 249 11.97 8.81 34.53
CA LYS A 249 11.47 8.32 35.81
C LYS A 249 10.07 8.85 36.10
N ALA A 250 9.85 10.14 35.85
CA ALA A 250 8.52 10.75 36.01
C ALA A 250 7.50 10.19 35.01
N VAL A 251 7.89 10.02 33.73
CA VAL A 251 7.04 9.37 32.71
C VAL A 251 6.67 7.94 33.09
N ARG A 252 7.63 7.13 33.56
CA ARG A 252 7.40 5.76 34.03
C ARG A 252 6.39 5.74 35.17
N ALA A 253 6.53 6.62 36.15
CA ALA A 253 5.59 6.73 37.26
C ALA A 253 4.15 7.04 36.79
N VAL A 254 3.99 7.92 35.80
CA VAL A 254 2.67 8.20 35.21
C VAL A 254 2.12 6.99 34.44
N CYS A 255 2.95 6.29 33.67
CA CYS A 255 2.53 5.07 32.98
C CYS A 255 2.09 3.97 33.96
N ASP A 256 2.84 3.78 35.05
CA ASP A 256 2.51 2.85 36.14
C ASP A 256 1.18 3.19 36.79
N LYS A 257 0.97 4.46 37.13
CA LYS A 257 -0.27 4.97 37.74
C LYS A 257 -1.53 4.54 36.96
N TYR A 258 -1.46 4.53 35.63
CA TYR A 258 -2.60 4.19 34.76
C TYR A 258 -2.54 2.79 34.15
N GLY A 259 -1.52 2.00 34.49
CA GLY A 259 -1.31 0.65 33.95
C GLY A 259 -0.98 0.62 32.45
N ALA A 260 -0.57 1.74 31.85
CA ALA A 260 -0.15 1.81 30.46
C ALA A 260 1.29 1.29 30.29
N LEU A 261 1.62 0.80 29.09
CA LEU A 261 2.98 0.36 28.77
C LEU A 261 3.87 1.56 28.41
N LEU A 262 5.16 1.47 28.73
CA LEU A 262 6.18 2.38 28.24
C LEU A 262 6.89 1.75 27.02
N ILE A 263 6.79 2.40 25.87
CA ILE A 263 7.50 2.02 24.65
C ILE A 263 8.61 3.04 24.38
N LEU A 264 9.86 2.58 24.36
CA LEU A 264 10.99 3.43 23.99
C LEU A 264 11.50 3.08 22.59
N ASP A 265 11.44 4.08 21.71
CA ASP A 265 11.96 4.01 20.35
C ASP A 265 13.45 4.33 20.34
N GLU A 266 14.25 3.27 20.33
CA GLU A 266 15.71 3.35 20.27
C GLU A 266 16.26 3.00 18.88
N VAL A 267 15.43 3.05 17.84
CA VAL A 267 15.86 2.74 16.46
C VAL A 267 17.05 3.61 16.04
N MET A 268 17.10 4.88 16.45
CA MET A 268 18.21 5.78 16.12
C MET A 268 19.22 6.01 17.25
N CYS A 269 18.77 6.06 18.50
CA CYS A 269 19.62 6.46 19.64
C CYS A 269 20.19 5.28 20.46
N GLY A 270 19.70 4.06 20.24
CA GLY A 270 20.19 2.87 20.94
C GLY A 270 21.37 2.18 20.24
N MET A 271 21.58 0.92 20.62
CA MET A 271 22.63 0.04 20.09
C MET A 271 24.04 0.64 20.18
N GLY A 272 24.36 1.33 21.30
CA GLY A 272 25.68 1.93 21.54
C GLY A 272 25.80 3.41 21.19
N ARG A 273 24.89 3.97 20.37
CA ARG A 273 25.02 5.31 19.77
C ARG A 273 25.20 6.45 20.77
N THR A 274 24.56 6.33 21.93
CA THR A 274 24.55 7.35 22.98
C THR A 274 25.60 7.14 24.07
N GLY A 275 26.51 6.17 23.90
CA GLY A 275 27.57 5.83 24.86
C GLY A 275 27.18 4.72 25.85
N THR A 276 25.97 4.16 25.73
CA THR A 276 25.53 2.93 26.41
C THR A 276 24.88 2.01 25.38
N MET A 277 24.80 0.70 25.67
CA MET A 277 24.26 -0.26 24.70
C MET A 277 22.77 0.01 24.44
N HIS A 278 22.02 0.29 25.50
CA HIS A 278 20.66 0.81 25.41
C HIS A 278 20.61 2.20 26.04
N ALA A 279 19.93 3.16 25.39
CA ALA A 279 19.89 4.54 25.85
C ALA A 279 19.19 4.69 27.21
N TRP A 280 18.19 3.84 27.49
CA TRP A 280 17.49 3.81 28.77
C TRP A 280 18.38 3.43 29.97
N GLU A 281 19.55 2.81 29.76
CA GLU A 281 20.49 2.45 30.85
C GLU A 281 21.00 3.71 31.59
N GLN A 282 21.05 4.87 30.92
CA GLN A 282 21.59 6.10 31.51
C GLN A 282 20.67 6.74 32.55
N GLU A 283 19.37 6.42 32.52
CA GLU A 283 18.40 6.88 33.52
C GLU A 283 17.82 5.73 34.36
N ASP A 284 18.23 4.49 34.09
CA ASP A 284 17.75 3.28 34.75
C ASP A 284 16.22 3.12 34.65
N VAL A 285 15.67 3.38 33.46
CA VAL A 285 14.22 3.29 33.18
C VAL A 285 13.96 2.23 32.11
N VAL A 286 13.82 0.98 32.55
CA VAL A 286 13.52 -0.14 31.65
C VAL A 286 12.13 0.01 31.02
N PRO A 287 12.00 0.01 29.68
CA PRO A 287 10.70 0.04 29.02
C PRO A 287 10.01 -1.32 29.04
N ASP A 288 8.69 -1.34 28.84
CA ASP A 288 7.95 -2.61 28.66
C ASP A 288 8.23 -3.20 27.25
N ILE A 289 8.42 -2.33 26.26
CA ILE A 289 8.78 -2.69 24.87
C ILE A 289 9.84 -1.70 24.38
N GLN A 290 10.93 -2.20 23.81
CA GLN A 290 11.96 -1.39 23.16
C GLN A 290 12.02 -1.72 21.67
N THR A 291 12.12 -0.71 20.80
CA THR A 291 12.46 -0.92 19.39
C THR A 291 13.91 -0.55 19.11
N VAL A 292 14.57 -1.31 18.24
CA VAL A 292 15.97 -1.15 17.86
C VAL A 292 16.12 -1.28 16.34
N GLY A 293 17.17 -0.70 15.76
CA GLY A 293 17.40 -0.73 14.32
C GLY A 293 18.71 -0.04 13.98
N LYS A 294 18.81 0.54 12.77
CA LYS A 294 19.97 1.33 12.28
C LYS A 294 21.33 0.70 12.62
N CYS A 295 21.93 1.14 13.74
CA CYS A 295 23.21 0.66 14.24
C CYS A 295 23.21 -0.86 14.52
N LEU A 296 22.05 -1.50 14.70
CA LEU A 296 21.89 -2.96 14.75
C LEU A 296 22.49 -3.66 13.52
N GLY A 297 22.18 -3.17 12.32
CA GLY A 297 22.65 -3.75 11.06
C GLY A 297 23.93 -3.10 10.50
N GLY A 298 24.35 -1.97 11.08
CA GLY A 298 25.54 -1.23 10.67
C GLY A 298 25.57 -0.77 9.20
N GLY A 299 24.44 -0.81 8.49
CA GLY A 299 24.33 -0.49 7.07
C GLY A 299 24.62 -1.65 6.11
N TYR A 300 24.95 -2.84 6.62
CA TYR A 300 25.28 -4.02 5.79
C TYR A 300 24.04 -4.78 5.30
N GLN A 301 22.97 -4.79 6.10
CA GLN A 301 21.66 -5.34 5.74
C GLN A 301 20.54 -4.51 6.42
N PRO A 302 19.36 -4.36 5.78
CA PRO A 302 18.17 -3.81 6.43
C PRO A 302 17.72 -4.73 7.58
N ILE A 303 17.68 -4.20 8.80
CA ILE A 303 17.22 -4.93 9.98
C ILE A 303 16.82 -3.97 11.11
N ALA A 304 15.80 -4.37 11.85
CA ALA A 304 15.33 -3.77 13.08
C ALA A 304 14.74 -4.86 13.99
N GLY A 305 14.38 -4.52 15.21
CA GLY A 305 13.80 -5.47 16.14
C GLY A 305 12.98 -4.83 17.25
N VAL A 306 12.19 -5.66 17.89
CA VAL A 306 11.40 -5.35 19.08
C VAL A 306 11.90 -6.24 20.21
N LEU A 307 12.38 -5.65 21.30
CA LEU A 307 12.71 -6.33 22.54
C LEU A 307 11.52 -6.20 23.49
N VAL A 308 11.11 -7.32 24.05
CA VAL A 308 9.86 -7.45 24.79
C VAL A 308 10.16 -7.79 26.24
N GLY A 309 9.65 -6.97 27.16
CA GLY A 309 9.75 -7.21 28.59
C GLY A 309 8.96 -8.43 29.02
N ARG A 310 9.40 -9.08 30.10
CA ARG A 310 8.82 -10.34 30.58
C ARG A 310 7.31 -10.25 30.82
N LYS A 311 6.84 -9.15 31.43
CA LYS A 311 5.41 -8.87 31.64
C LYS A 311 4.57 -8.97 30.36
N VAL A 312 5.07 -8.47 29.24
CA VAL A 312 4.34 -8.49 27.96
C VAL A 312 4.41 -9.88 27.33
N ALA A 313 5.59 -10.50 27.33
CA ALA A 313 5.78 -11.86 26.81
C ALA A 313 4.91 -12.88 27.56
N ASP A 314 4.91 -12.83 28.89
CA ASP A 314 4.15 -13.74 29.75
C ASP A 314 2.64 -13.60 29.48
N ALA A 315 2.12 -12.40 29.24
CA ALA A 315 0.70 -12.21 28.94
C ALA A 315 0.29 -12.89 27.63
N LEU A 316 1.14 -12.87 26.60
CA LEU A 316 0.89 -13.59 25.36
C LEU A 316 1.03 -15.12 25.56
N GLU A 317 2.05 -15.56 26.29
CA GLU A 317 2.29 -17.00 26.56
C GLU A 317 1.15 -17.65 27.34
N HIS A 318 0.60 -16.95 28.34
CA HIS A 318 -0.56 -17.43 29.10
C HIS A 318 -1.91 -17.18 28.39
N GLY A 319 -1.92 -16.34 27.35
CA GLY A 319 -3.09 -16.01 26.54
C GLY A 319 -3.23 -16.93 25.34
N SER A 320 -3.09 -16.38 24.14
CA SER A 320 -3.21 -17.13 22.88
C SER A 320 -1.97 -17.95 22.52
N GLY A 321 -0.81 -17.62 23.11
CA GLY A 321 0.49 -18.16 22.75
C GLY A 321 1.04 -17.68 21.41
N VAL A 322 0.35 -16.74 20.73
CA VAL A 322 0.70 -16.31 19.36
C VAL A 322 0.74 -14.79 19.29
N PHE A 323 1.82 -14.21 18.77
CA PHE A 323 1.82 -12.80 18.39
C PHE A 323 1.20 -12.62 17.00
N VAL A 324 0.09 -11.87 16.88
CA VAL A 324 -0.64 -11.69 15.61
C VAL A 324 0.00 -10.56 14.79
N HIS A 325 1.21 -10.83 14.34
CA HIS A 325 1.98 -9.97 13.46
C HIS A 325 3.00 -10.83 12.70
N GLY A 326 3.06 -10.68 11.38
CA GLY A 326 4.00 -11.43 10.56
C GLY A 326 4.29 -10.75 9.24
N HIS A 327 5.55 -10.76 8.81
CA HIS A 327 6.00 -10.27 7.49
C HIS A 327 6.80 -11.33 6.74
N THR A 328 6.74 -11.28 5.40
CA THR A 328 7.42 -12.24 4.53
C THR A 328 8.92 -12.36 4.81
N TYR A 329 9.61 -11.24 5.04
CA TYR A 329 11.07 -11.22 5.24
C TYR A 329 11.51 -11.08 6.71
N GLN A 330 10.59 -11.20 7.67
CA GLN A 330 10.95 -11.10 9.08
C GLN A 330 11.96 -12.19 9.48
N GLY A 331 12.92 -11.85 10.35
CA GLY A 331 13.97 -12.77 10.77
C GLY A 331 14.85 -13.29 9.61
N HIS A 332 15.02 -12.52 8.52
CA HIS A 332 15.81 -12.95 7.37
C HIS A 332 17.23 -13.41 7.79
N PRO A 333 17.65 -14.66 7.53
CA PRO A 333 18.89 -15.21 8.08
C PRO A 333 20.13 -14.39 7.74
N VAL A 334 20.25 -13.91 6.50
CA VAL A 334 21.38 -13.07 6.05
C VAL A 334 21.45 -11.73 6.80
N ALA A 335 20.30 -11.10 7.07
CA ALA A 335 20.25 -9.87 7.85
C ALA A 335 20.63 -10.14 9.30
N CYS A 336 20.18 -11.26 9.86
CA CYS A 336 20.53 -11.68 11.21
C CYS A 336 22.03 -11.95 11.35
N ALA A 337 22.66 -12.59 10.35
CA ALA A 337 24.10 -12.84 10.32
C ALA A 337 24.91 -11.54 10.30
N ALA A 338 24.47 -10.56 9.49
CA ALA A 338 25.11 -9.25 9.43
C ALA A 338 25.03 -8.54 10.79
N ALA A 339 23.83 -8.47 11.38
CA ALA A 339 23.62 -7.81 12.68
C ALA A 339 24.38 -8.49 13.81
N LEU A 340 24.39 -9.83 13.85
CA LEU A 340 25.15 -10.58 14.85
C LEU A 340 26.65 -10.32 14.72
N ALA A 341 27.18 -10.20 13.50
CA ALA A 341 28.57 -9.84 13.27
C ALA A 341 28.88 -8.40 13.73
N VAL A 342 28.02 -7.43 13.40
CA VAL A 342 28.15 -6.04 13.86
C VAL A 342 28.15 -5.97 15.38
N LEU A 343 27.19 -6.64 16.03
CA LEU A 343 27.10 -6.67 17.49
C LEU A 343 28.32 -7.30 18.15
N LYS A 344 28.84 -8.40 17.58
CA LYS A 344 30.10 -9.01 18.04
C LYS A 344 31.27 -8.03 17.92
N ILE A 345 31.40 -7.31 16.81
CA ILE A 345 32.47 -6.32 16.62
C ILE A 345 32.38 -5.23 17.69
N ILE A 346 31.19 -4.66 17.90
CA ILE A 346 30.94 -3.63 18.91
C ILE A 346 31.39 -4.11 20.30
N GLN A 347 31.14 -5.36 20.64
CA GLN A 347 31.52 -5.94 21.92
C GLN A 347 33.00 -6.28 22.02
N THR A 348 33.58 -6.92 21.00
CA THR A 348 34.97 -7.39 21.04
C THR A 348 35.99 -6.26 20.98
N GLU A 349 35.62 -5.14 20.34
CA GLU A 349 36.47 -3.94 20.23
C GLU A 349 36.11 -2.86 21.26
N ASP A 350 35.18 -3.15 22.18
CA ASP A 350 34.69 -2.21 23.19
C ASP A 350 34.27 -0.84 22.61
N LEU A 351 33.58 -0.88 21.47
CA LEU A 351 33.26 0.33 20.71
C LEU A 351 32.31 1.25 21.47
N VAL A 352 31.46 0.73 22.35
CA VAL A 352 30.57 1.57 23.19
C VAL A 352 31.37 2.46 24.14
N ALA A 353 32.47 1.94 24.72
CA ALA A 353 33.37 2.76 25.52
C ALA A 353 34.04 3.84 24.66
N ASN A 354 34.45 3.51 23.44
CA ASN A 354 34.98 4.51 22.49
C ASN A 354 33.93 5.58 22.13
N VAL A 355 32.64 5.20 21.98
CA VAL A 355 31.55 6.18 21.77
C VAL A 355 31.46 7.17 22.94
N ALA A 356 31.56 6.69 24.18
CA ALA A 356 31.52 7.54 25.36
C ALA A 356 32.74 8.49 25.41
N GLU A 357 33.94 7.96 25.19
CA GLU A 357 35.19 8.72 25.22
C GLU A 357 35.26 9.77 24.10
N LYS A 358 35.12 9.35 22.83
CA LYS A 358 35.19 10.25 21.68
C LYS A 358 34.00 11.20 21.60
N GLY A 359 32.84 10.78 22.12
CA GLY A 359 31.68 11.64 22.28
C GLY A 359 31.92 12.83 23.21
N ALA A 360 32.67 12.63 24.30
CA ALA A 360 33.04 13.71 25.21
C ALA A 360 33.97 14.73 24.52
N ILE A 361 34.97 14.24 23.77
CA ILE A 361 35.89 15.09 22.99
C ILE A 361 35.13 15.87 21.92
N LEU A 362 34.28 15.20 21.13
CA LEU A 362 33.48 15.83 20.10
C LEU A 362 32.56 16.92 20.67
N SER A 363 31.88 16.64 21.79
CA SER A 363 31.06 17.63 22.49
C SER A 363 31.84 18.87 22.89
N GLN A 364 33.03 18.66 23.48
CA GLN A 364 33.89 19.74 23.93
C GLN A 364 34.27 20.64 22.76
N LEU A 365 34.80 20.06 21.68
CA LEU A 365 35.23 20.80 20.49
C LEU A 365 34.07 21.56 19.84
N LEU A 366 32.93 20.91 19.61
CA LEU A 366 31.73 21.56 19.05
C LEU A 366 31.32 22.78 19.89
N ARG A 367 31.33 22.65 21.22
CA ARG A 367 30.95 23.74 22.12
C ARG A 367 31.98 24.86 22.12
N GLU A 368 33.26 24.55 22.22
CA GLU A 368 34.34 25.55 22.23
C GLU A 368 34.36 26.39 20.95
N ARG A 369 34.11 25.78 19.78
CA ARG A 369 34.13 26.48 18.50
C ARG A 369 32.86 27.25 18.19
N LEU A 370 31.71 26.63 18.41
CA LEU A 370 30.45 27.11 17.82
C LEU A 370 29.54 27.81 18.84
N SER A 371 29.74 27.62 20.15
CA SER A 371 28.81 28.18 21.15
C SER A 371 28.83 29.70 21.22
N SER A 372 29.89 30.39 20.79
CA SER A 372 29.93 31.86 20.74
C SER A 372 29.29 32.43 19.47
N HIS A 373 29.02 31.61 18.45
CA HIS A 373 28.51 32.07 17.17
C HIS A 373 27.08 32.64 17.31
N PRO A 374 26.78 33.82 16.73
CA PRO A 374 25.47 34.49 16.88
C PRO A 374 24.31 33.73 16.22
N ASN A 375 24.61 32.84 15.27
CA ASN A 375 23.60 32.03 14.58
C ASN A 375 23.56 30.55 14.99
N VAL A 376 24.34 30.17 16.00
CA VAL A 376 24.26 28.82 16.58
C VAL A 376 23.46 28.92 17.87
N GLY A 377 22.24 28.37 17.85
CA GLY A 377 21.30 28.47 18.95
C GLY A 377 21.59 27.46 20.05
N ASN A 378 21.74 26.19 19.68
CA ASN A 378 21.91 25.12 20.65
C ASN A 378 22.73 23.94 20.10
N ILE A 379 23.64 23.43 20.93
CA ILE A 379 24.47 22.26 20.66
C ILE A 379 24.16 21.22 21.74
N ARG A 380 23.71 20.04 21.33
CA ARG A 380 23.11 19.06 22.24
C ARG A 380 23.28 17.63 21.70
N GLY A 381 23.30 16.65 22.59
CA GLY A 381 23.53 15.26 22.22
C GLY A 381 24.05 14.43 23.38
N ARG A 382 24.31 13.14 23.11
CA ARG A 382 24.98 12.19 24.01
C ARG A 382 25.82 11.22 23.15
N GLY A 383 26.95 10.73 23.68
CA GLY A 383 27.85 9.83 22.95
C GLY A 383 28.31 10.44 21.62
N LEU A 384 28.21 9.69 20.52
CA LEU A 384 28.48 10.16 19.15
C LEU A 384 27.17 10.45 18.40
N PHE A 385 26.28 11.23 19.04
CA PHE A 385 24.99 11.63 18.48
C PHE A 385 24.66 13.08 18.85
N TRP A 386 25.15 14.01 18.04
CA TRP A 386 25.12 15.45 18.32
C TRP A 386 24.34 16.23 17.27
N GLY A 387 23.51 17.15 17.73
CA GLY A 387 22.77 18.10 16.91
C GLY A 387 23.25 19.53 17.14
N ILE A 388 23.33 20.30 16.06
CA ILE A 388 23.66 21.73 16.06
C ILE A 388 22.50 22.46 15.40
N GLU A 389 21.81 23.28 16.18
CA GLU A 389 20.66 24.06 15.72
C GLU A 389 21.03 25.50 15.36
N PHE A 390 20.53 25.96 14.21
CA PHE A 390 20.81 27.28 13.67
C PHE A 390 19.63 28.24 13.84
N VAL A 391 19.94 29.48 14.21
CA VAL A 391 18.95 30.53 14.49
C VAL A 391 19.38 31.84 13.84
N ALA A 392 18.40 32.63 13.38
CA ALA A 392 18.64 33.96 12.86
C ALA A 392 19.02 34.95 13.98
N ASP A 393 18.53 34.69 15.20
CA ASP A 393 18.86 35.47 16.39
C ASP A 393 18.93 34.55 17.62
N LYS A 394 20.06 34.57 18.32
CA LYS A 394 20.35 33.69 19.45
C LYS A 394 19.64 34.08 20.74
N ALA A 395 19.50 35.37 21.02
CA ALA A 395 18.86 35.85 22.24
C ALA A 395 17.37 35.51 22.25
N THR A 396 16.70 35.75 21.13
CA THR A 396 15.27 35.47 20.92
C THR A 396 15.00 34.04 20.46
N LYS A 397 16.05 33.27 20.11
CA LYS A 397 15.98 31.90 19.55
C LYS A 397 15.18 31.82 18.23
N ARG A 398 15.02 32.95 17.53
CA ARG A 398 14.26 33.06 16.29
C ARG A 398 14.91 32.23 15.18
N ALA A 399 14.16 31.32 14.59
CA ALA A 399 14.65 30.49 13.49
C ALA A 399 14.93 31.31 12.23
N PHE A 400 15.77 30.78 11.34
CA PHE A 400 15.85 31.26 9.97
C PHE A 400 14.54 30.97 9.22
N PRO A 401 14.18 31.78 8.22
CA PRO A 401 13.11 31.43 7.28
C PRO A 401 13.44 30.10 6.59
N SER A 402 12.44 29.22 6.42
CA SER A 402 12.63 27.90 5.79
C SER A 402 13.19 27.97 4.36
N THR A 403 12.96 29.08 3.66
CA THR A 403 13.52 29.35 2.32
C THR A 403 15.03 29.54 2.32
N ALA A 404 15.65 29.84 3.47
CA ALA A 404 17.10 29.93 3.59
C ALA A 404 17.79 28.55 3.49
N ALA A 405 17.06 27.47 3.84
CA ALA A 405 17.51 26.08 3.75
C ALA A 405 18.91 25.85 4.36
N VAL A 406 19.16 26.42 5.55
CA VAL A 406 20.50 26.51 6.13
C VAL A 406 21.12 25.13 6.33
N ALA A 407 20.36 24.16 6.85
CA ALA A 407 20.88 22.80 7.08
C ALA A 407 21.30 22.12 5.77
N MET A 408 20.47 22.21 4.72
CA MET A 408 20.77 21.61 3.41
C MET A 408 21.99 22.26 2.76
N ARG A 409 22.07 23.59 2.79
CA ARG A 409 23.22 24.34 2.24
C ARG A 409 24.53 24.01 2.95
N LEU A 410 24.50 23.86 4.27
CA LEU A 410 25.67 23.41 5.03
C LEU A 410 26.06 21.96 4.68
N SER A 411 25.08 21.08 4.47
CA SER A 411 25.33 19.71 4.02
C SER A 411 25.96 19.67 2.63
N GLU A 412 25.51 20.50 1.69
CA GLU A 412 26.09 20.60 0.34
C GLU A 412 27.53 21.14 0.40
N LEU A 413 27.74 22.21 1.19
CA LEU A 413 29.05 22.81 1.36
C LEU A 413 30.06 21.87 2.02
N GLY A 414 29.62 21.09 3.02
CA GLY A 414 30.45 20.08 3.66
C GLY A 414 30.98 19.03 2.67
N LEU A 415 30.23 18.73 1.61
CA LEU A 415 30.67 17.79 0.57
C LEU A 415 31.67 18.39 -0.42
N LEU A 416 31.97 19.68 -0.39
CA LEU A 416 32.91 20.34 -1.31
C LEU A 416 34.34 20.36 -0.75
N ASP A 417 35.33 20.51 -1.63
CA ASP A 417 36.71 20.80 -1.22
C ASP A 417 36.80 22.21 -0.58
N PRO A 418 37.58 22.41 0.49
CA PRO A 418 38.47 21.44 1.15
C PRO A 418 37.80 20.56 2.23
N TYR A 419 36.52 20.77 2.55
CA TYR A 419 35.83 20.19 3.70
C TYR A 419 35.71 18.66 3.65
N ASN A 420 35.15 18.11 2.58
CA ASN A 420 34.96 16.67 2.39
C ASN A 420 34.35 15.92 3.61
N ILE A 421 33.32 16.48 4.23
CA ILE A 421 32.59 15.89 5.37
C ILE A 421 31.10 15.81 5.07
N ALA A 422 30.51 14.62 5.23
CA ALA A 422 29.07 14.41 5.15
C ALA A 422 28.42 14.55 6.53
N VAL A 423 27.47 15.49 6.64
CA VAL A 423 26.60 15.68 7.82
C VAL A 423 25.15 15.39 7.46
N TYR A 424 24.31 15.10 8.45
CA TYR A 424 22.88 14.84 8.21
C TYR A 424 22.07 16.13 8.38
N PRO A 425 21.45 16.68 7.32
CA PRO A 425 20.60 17.87 7.44
C PRO A 425 19.21 17.52 7.98
N GLY A 426 18.69 18.36 8.88
CA GLY A 426 17.35 18.25 9.43
C GLY A 426 16.64 19.60 9.50
N SER A 427 15.32 19.55 9.39
CA SER A 427 14.44 20.73 9.45
C SER A 427 13.21 20.47 10.30
N GLY A 428 12.51 21.54 10.72
CA GLY A 428 11.28 21.47 11.50
C GLY A 428 11.47 21.38 13.02
N THR A 429 12.66 21.73 13.54
CA THR A 429 12.99 21.60 14.97
C THR A 429 12.18 22.49 15.91
N VAL A 430 11.61 23.60 15.40
CA VAL A 430 10.81 24.52 16.23
C VAL A 430 9.37 24.03 16.38
N ASP A 431 8.69 23.77 15.27
CA ASP A 431 7.24 23.55 15.20
C ASP A 431 6.85 22.43 14.21
N GLY A 432 7.83 21.69 13.69
CA GLY A 432 7.64 20.71 12.62
C GLY A 432 7.69 21.28 11.21
N PHE A 433 7.89 22.59 11.02
CA PHE A 433 8.04 23.26 9.72
C PHE A 433 9.28 24.17 9.66
N GLN A 434 9.54 24.93 10.72
CA GLN A 434 10.64 25.87 10.86
C GLN A 434 11.77 25.32 11.75
N GLY A 435 12.96 25.89 11.58
CA GLY A 435 14.17 25.51 12.32
C GLY A 435 15.03 24.53 11.54
N ASP A 436 16.31 24.88 11.42
CA ASP A 436 17.33 24.09 10.74
C ASP A 436 18.32 23.54 11.77
N HIS A 437 18.71 22.28 11.60
CA HIS A 437 19.78 21.67 12.37
C HIS A 437 20.60 20.71 11.49
N ILE A 438 21.83 20.45 11.89
CA ILE A 438 22.61 19.32 11.37
C ILE A 438 22.86 18.31 12.48
N ILE A 439 23.01 17.05 12.10
CA ILE A 439 23.40 15.96 13.00
C ILE A 439 24.78 15.44 12.60
N VAL A 440 25.63 15.31 13.61
CA VAL A 440 26.96 14.68 13.57
C VAL A 440 26.87 13.38 14.37
N SER A 441 27.00 12.27 13.66
CA SER A 441 26.91 10.91 14.19
C SER A 441 27.89 9.94 13.51
N PRO A 442 29.21 10.16 13.66
CA PRO A 442 30.23 9.35 13.02
C PRO A 442 30.20 7.89 13.50
N PRO A 443 30.87 6.97 12.78
CA PRO A 443 31.08 5.60 13.25
C PRO A 443 31.74 5.51 14.63
N TYR A 444 31.50 4.40 15.35
CA TYR A 444 31.98 4.16 16.70
C TYR A 444 33.47 3.88 16.77
N ASN A 445 34.09 3.50 15.66
CA ASN A 445 35.54 3.33 15.51
C ASN A 445 36.24 4.62 15.04
N ILE A 446 35.59 5.78 15.22
CA ILE A 446 36.22 7.08 14.97
C ILE A 446 37.43 7.29 15.88
N THR A 447 38.52 7.84 15.33
CA THR A 447 39.73 8.17 16.09
C THR A 447 39.70 9.61 16.60
N VAL A 448 40.68 10.00 17.43
CA VAL A 448 40.83 11.40 17.84
C VAL A 448 41.13 12.29 16.64
N GLU A 449 41.95 11.82 15.71
CA GLU A 449 42.32 12.55 14.49
C GLU A 449 41.11 12.77 13.58
N ASP A 450 40.20 11.80 13.48
CA ASP A 450 38.95 11.95 12.74
C ASP A 450 38.00 12.95 13.44
N VAL A 451 37.90 12.92 14.77
CA VAL A 451 37.14 13.92 15.55
C VAL A 451 37.75 15.31 15.39
N GLU A 452 39.07 15.38 15.40
CA GLU A 452 39.82 16.60 15.07
C GLU A 452 39.68 16.98 13.60
N LEU A 453 39.37 16.09 12.65
CA LEU A 453 39.07 16.46 11.25
C LEU A 453 37.68 17.09 11.14
N ILE A 454 36.72 16.58 11.91
CA ILE A 454 35.40 17.22 12.08
C ILE A 454 35.57 18.64 12.67
N ASP A 455 36.63 18.87 13.46
CA ASP A 455 37.02 20.19 14.00
C ASP A 455 38.00 21.00 13.11
N ARG A 456 38.92 20.35 12.38
CA ARG A 456 39.99 20.94 11.55
C ARG A 456 39.41 21.33 10.22
N ASP A 457 38.84 22.53 10.21
CA ASP A 457 39.54 23.63 9.58
C ASP A 457 38.89 24.92 10.09
N SER A 458 39.64 26.00 10.09
CA SER A 458 39.12 27.36 10.30
C SER A 458 37.96 27.73 9.34
N ASP A 459 37.66 26.85 8.38
CA ASP A 459 36.68 27.03 7.35
C ASP A 459 35.30 26.46 7.66
N THR A 460 35.06 25.47 8.54
CA THR A 460 33.66 25.05 8.84
C THR A 460 32.94 26.13 9.66
N SER A 461 33.69 26.77 10.57
CA SER A 461 33.26 28.00 11.22
C SER A 461 33.13 29.15 10.21
N LYS A 462 34.06 29.33 9.25
CA LYS A 462 33.87 30.33 8.17
C LYS A 462 32.75 29.99 7.20
N ALA A 463 32.40 28.73 6.98
CA ALA A 463 31.32 28.25 6.13
C ALA A 463 29.98 28.59 6.78
N VAL A 464 29.86 28.27 8.07
CA VAL A 464 28.74 28.71 8.91
C VAL A 464 28.68 30.24 8.96
N LEU A 465 29.78 30.95 9.21
CA LEU A 465 29.85 32.42 9.20
C LEU A 465 29.46 33.01 7.82
N THR A 466 30.00 32.49 6.73
CA THR A 466 29.78 32.98 5.36
C THR A 466 28.33 32.76 4.95
N MET A 467 27.76 31.60 5.25
CA MET A 467 26.36 31.29 4.92
C MET A 467 25.36 32.03 5.79
N THR A 468 25.65 32.23 7.08
CA THR A 468 24.77 33.03 7.95
C THR A 468 24.85 34.51 7.63
N THR A 469 26.01 35.01 7.19
CA THR A 469 26.17 36.38 6.65
C THR A 469 25.45 36.55 5.32
N MET A 470 25.53 35.58 4.39
CA MET A 470 24.76 35.61 3.13
C MET A 470 23.25 35.46 3.35
N ALA A 471 22.81 34.63 4.31
CA ALA A 471 21.40 34.46 4.67
C ALA A 471 20.84 35.70 5.39
N ALA A 472 21.65 36.39 6.20
CA ALA A 472 21.29 37.67 6.81
C ALA A 472 21.24 38.82 5.79
N GLY A 473 22.19 38.85 4.84
CA GLY A 473 22.27 39.86 3.76
C GLY A 473 21.09 39.83 2.78
N LEU A 474 20.37 38.72 2.66
CA LEU A 474 19.17 38.61 1.80
C LEU A 474 17.91 39.24 2.42
N SER A 475 18.00 39.80 3.64
CA SER A 475 16.87 40.44 4.34
C SER A 475 16.88 41.97 4.36
N ASN A 476 17.97 42.63 3.92
CA ASN A 476 18.06 44.09 3.88
C ASN A 476 18.75 44.59 2.60
N GLY A 477 18.01 45.34 1.79
CA GLY A 477 18.57 46.37 0.91
C GLY A 477 19.22 45.90 -0.39
N ARG A 478 18.41 45.81 -1.46
CA ARG A 478 18.88 46.23 -2.80
C ARG A 478 19.33 47.69 -2.70
N HIS A 479 20.47 48.02 -3.31
CA HIS A 479 21.17 49.33 -3.31
C HIS A 479 22.17 49.57 -2.16
N ALA A 480 23.34 48.91 -2.24
CA ALA A 480 24.59 49.41 -1.63
C ALA A 480 25.87 48.68 -2.11
N ALA A 481 25.78 47.57 -2.86
CA ALA A 481 26.93 46.72 -3.18
C ALA A 481 27.57 46.93 -4.57
N ASP A 482 27.13 47.92 -5.37
CA ASP A 482 27.66 48.16 -6.72
C ASP A 482 28.69 49.31 -6.80
N GLU A 483 28.91 50.07 -5.73
CA GLU A 483 29.90 51.18 -5.73
C GLU A 483 31.23 50.83 -5.06
N GLU A 484 31.27 49.84 -4.17
CA GLU A 484 32.51 49.47 -3.46
C GLU A 484 33.40 48.51 -4.27
N ALA A 485 32.80 47.68 -5.14
CA ALA A 485 33.52 46.78 -6.05
C ALA A 485 34.26 47.51 -7.21
N ARG A 486 33.96 48.79 -7.46
CA ARG A 486 34.65 49.61 -8.46
C ARG A 486 35.89 50.35 -7.92
N ALA A 487 36.05 50.44 -6.60
CA ALA A 487 37.18 51.14 -5.98
C ALA A 487 38.39 50.23 -5.67
N GLU A 488 38.19 48.91 -5.52
CA GLU A 488 39.29 47.96 -5.23
C GLU A 488 40.04 47.46 -6.48
N VAL A 489 39.46 47.59 -7.67
CA VAL A 489 40.08 47.15 -8.94
C VAL A 489 41.23 48.07 -9.36
N ASP A 490 41.18 49.36 -9.02
CA ASP A 490 42.27 50.30 -9.31
C ASP A 490 43.47 50.15 -8.36
N VAL A 491 43.28 49.54 -7.19
CA VAL A 491 44.36 49.29 -6.21
C VAL A 491 45.10 47.97 -6.50
N LEU A 492 44.44 47.00 -7.15
CA LEU A 492 45.05 45.72 -7.57
C LEU A 492 45.97 45.84 -8.80
N ASN A 493 45.71 46.80 -9.70
CA ASN A 493 46.60 47.08 -10.84
C ASN A 493 47.97 47.67 -10.43
N SER A 494 48.07 48.28 -9.25
CA SER A 494 49.33 48.83 -8.71
C SER A 494 50.30 47.75 -8.19
N ARG A 495 49.81 46.55 -7.85
CA ARG A 495 50.63 45.47 -7.29
C ARG A 495 51.15 44.46 -8.33
N LEU A 496 50.58 44.42 -9.54
CA LEU A 496 51.03 43.53 -10.61
C LEU A 496 52.38 43.98 -11.21
N ASP A 497 52.68 45.28 -11.20
CA ASP A 497 53.91 45.85 -11.77
C ASP A 497 55.18 45.55 -10.94
N LYS A 498 55.03 45.21 -9.65
CA LYS A 498 56.17 44.84 -8.79
C LYS A 498 56.61 43.38 -8.95
N THR A 499 55.73 42.50 -9.42
CA THR A 499 56.04 41.07 -9.62
C THR A 499 56.79 40.83 -10.94
N THR A 500 56.57 41.68 -11.94
CA THR A 500 57.23 41.63 -13.26
C THR A 500 58.72 41.99 -13.20
N GLN A 501 59.16 42.78 -12.20
CA GLN A 501 60.58 43.13 -12.01
C GLN A 501 61.41 42.04 -11.31
N LEU A 502 60.78 41.10 -10.61
CA LEU A 502 61.47 40.01 -9.90
C LEU A 502 61.83 38.85 -10.86
N SER A 503 60.97 38.54 -11.83
CA SER A 503 61.23 37.51 -12.86
C SER A 503 62.40 37.86 -13.79
N LYS A 504 62.65 39.14 -14.07
CA LYS A 504 63.81 39.58 -14.87
C LYS A 504 65.16 39.39 -14.18
N LYS A 505 65.21 39.31 -12.84
CA LYS A 505 66.45 39.11 -12.08
C LYS A 505 66.87 37.64 -11.95
N ILE A 506 65.91 36.71 -11.99
CA ILE A 506 66.17 35.25 -11.94
C ILE A 506 66.73 34.75 -13.29
N GLN A 507 66.25 35.32 -14.40
CA GLN A 507 66.70 34.98 -15.76
C GLN A 507 68.18 35.36 -16.04
N ALA A 508 68.73 36.32 -15.29
CA ALA A 508 70.13 36.76 -15.40
C ALA A 508 71.13 35.96 -14.53
N CYS A 509 70.65 35.06 -13.65
CA CYS A 509 71.51 34.21 -12.82
C CYS A 509 71.72 32.80 -13.43
N LEU A 510 70.77 32.29 -14.22
CA LEU A 510 70.88 30.98 -14.88
C LEU A 510 71.88 30.97 -16.06
N GLY A 511 72.03 32.09 -16.77
CA GLY A 511 72.96 32.20 -17.91
C GLY A 511 74.46 32.20 -17.56
N ARG A 512 74.84 32.30 -16.28
CA ARG A 512 76.24 32.28 -15.84
C ARG A 512 76.72 30.92 -15.29
N LEU A 513 75.81 29.98 -15.04
CA LEU A 513 76.16 28.62 -14.59
C LEU A 513 76.44 27.66 -15.76
N GLU A 514 75.92 27.97 -16.95
CA GLU A 514 76.11 27.18 -18.19
C GLU A 514 77.49 27.37 -18.85
N ALA A 515 78.22 28.43 -18.53
CA ALA A 515 79.47 28.77 -19.21
C ALA A 515 80.72 28.11 -18.59
N THR A 516 80.63 27.45 -17.42
CA THR A 516 81.82 26.96 -16.69
C THR A 516 81.89 25.42 -16.57
N GLY A 517 80.86 24.69 -17.03
CA GLY A 517 80.80 23.22 -16.93
C GLY A 517 81.31 22.45 -18.17
N LYS A 518 81.73 23.16 -19.23
CA LYS A 518 81.91 22.61 -20.59
C LYS A 518 83.36 22.31 -21.00
N SER A 519 84.32 22.24 -20.07
CA SER A 519 85.74 22.04 -20.44
C SER A 519 86.45 20.82 -19.81
N VAL A 520 85.78 19.93 -19.08
CA VAL A 520 86.47 18.79 -18.40
C VAL A 520 85.77 17.43 -18.63
N ARG A 521 84.70 17.34 -19.43
CA ARG A 521 84.04 16.05 -19.73
C ARG A 521 84.42 15.44 -21.10
N ASP A 522 85.40 16.01 -21.79
CA ASP A 522 85.76 15.70 -23.18
C ASP A 522 86.77 14.56 -23.38
N VAL A 523 86.82 13.53 -22.52
CA VAL A 523 87.75 12.41 -22.77
C VAL A 523 87.16 11.00 -22.61
N SER A 524 85.86 10.80 -22.32
CA SER A 524 85.34 9.42 -22.12
C SER A 524 83.89 9.17 -22.59
N GLY A 525 83.48 9.71 -23.74
CA GLY A 525 82.10 9.60 -24.25
C GLY A 525 81.82 8.85 -25.57
N PRO A 526 82.72 8.75 -26.57
CA PRO A 526 82.25 8.56 -27.95
C PRO A 526 82.10 7.08 -28.37
N LEU A 527 81.18 6.35 -27.73
CA LEU A 527 80.70 5.05 -28.24
C LEU A 527 79.25 4.70 -27.87
N ASN A 528 78.59 5.45 -26.96
CA ASN A 528 77.24 5.12 -26.47
C ASN A 528 76.13 6.08 -26.95
N GLY A 529 76.51 7.16 -27.65
CA GLY A 529 75.58 8.20 -28.12
C GLY A 529 74.99 7.97 -29.51
N GLU A 530 75.77 7.40 -30.43
CA GLU A 530 75.34 7.15 -31.83
C GLU A 530 74.31 6.02 -31.90
N THR A 531 74.45 4.97 -31.09
CA THR A 531 73.50 3.83 -31.04
C THR A 531 72.13 4.25 -30.51
N LYS A 532 72.08 5.15 -29.51
CA LYS A 532 70.81 5.67 -28.96
C LYS A 532 70.08 6.59 -29.93
N LYS A 533 70.79 7.37 -30.75
CA LYS A 533 70.18 8.23 -31.78
C LYS A 533 69.57 7.41 -32.92
N LEU A 534 70.23 6.34 -33.36
CA LEU A 534 69.69 5.41 -34.36
C LEU A 534 68.45 4.66 -33.84
N GLN A 535 68.44 4.27 -32.56
CA GLN A 535 67.30 3.57 -31.96
C GLN A 535 66.07 4.48 -31.79
N ILE A 536 66.28 5.74 -31.43
CA ILE A 536 65.21 6.75 -31.36
C ILE A 536 64.69 7.10 -32.77
N LEU A 537 65.58 7.19 -33.76
CA LEU A 537 65.19 7.44 -35.16
C LEU A 537 64.41 6.27 -35.75
N GLY A 538 64.81 5.02 -35.49
CA GLY A 538 64.08 3.82 -35.89
C GLY A 538 62.68 3.76 -35.28
N ASN A 539 62.56 3.96 -33.97
CA ASN A 539 61.25 3.99 -33.29
C ASN A 539 60.33 5.11 -33.81
N ASN A 540 60.90 6.26 -34.18
CA ASN A 540 60.15 7.36 -34.78
C ASN A 540 59.69 7.04 -36.22
N ILE A 541 60.53 6.37 -37.01
CA ILE A 541 60.17 5.90 -38.36
C ILE A 541 59.05 4.86 -38.29
N ASP A 542 59.15 3.87 -37.41
CA ASP A 542 58.11 2.85 -37.21
C ASP A 542 56.79 3.47 -36.73
N SER A 543 56.86 4.48 -35.86
CA SER A 543 55.68 5.23 -35.41
C SER A 543 55.02 6.05 -36.53
N VAL A 544 55.83 6.60 -37.45
CA VAL A 544 55.32 7.34 -38.63
C VAL A 544 54.74 6.38 -39.67
N ILE A 545 55.36 5.22 -39.92
CA ILE A 545 54.82 4.19 -40.82
C ILE A 545 53.49 3.66 -40.28
N ALA A 546 53.41 3.34 -38.99
CA ALA A 546 52.16 2.92 -38.34
C ALA A 546 51.07 4.02 -38.41
N ALA A 547 51.44 5.30 -38.33
CA ALA A 547 50.51 6.40 -38.52
C ALA A 547 50.03 6.53 -39.98
N ILE A 548 50.89 6.26 -40.97
CA ILE A 548 50.55 6.26 -42.40
C ILE A 548 49.62 5.08 -42.75
N GLU A 549 49.88 3.88 -42.26
CA GLU A 549 49.01 2.72 -42.47
C GLU A 549 47.62 2.91 -41.84
N LYS A 550 47.57 3.51 -40.65
CA LYS A 550 46.32 3.89 -39.98
C LYS A 550 45.48 4.90 -40.77
N LEU A 551 46.10 5.69 -41.67
CA LEU A 551 45.42 6.63 -42.56
C LEU A 551 44.97 6.00 -43.89
N ARG A 552 45.64 4.94 -44.36
CA ARG A 552 45.39 4.33 -45.68
C ARG A 552 44.39 3.16 -45.65
N GLN A 553 44.42 2.35 -44.60
CA GLN A 553 43.61 1.12 -44.47
C GLN A 553 42.08 1.32 -44.60
N PRO A 554 41.47 2.40 -44.06
CA PRO A 554 40.02 2.60 -44.16
C PRO A 554 39.51 2.89 -45.59
N ALA A 555 40.37 3.42 -46.47
CA ALA A 555 40.01 3.75 -47.85
C ALA A 555 40.04 2.52 -48.77
N GLU A 556 40.98 1.58 -48.54
CA GLU A 556 41.09 0.33 -49.31
C GLU A 556 39.94 -0.64 -48.98
N ASN A 557 39.54 -0.74 -47.71
CA ASN A 557 38.42 -1.60 -47.28
C ASN A 557 37.04 -1.15 -47.83
N LYS A 558 36.88 0.08 -48.31
CA LYS A 558 35.58 0.60 -48.81
C LYS A 558 35.07 -0.19 -50.03
N ASN A 559 35.95 -0.48 -50.98
CA ASN A 559 35.58 -1.05 -52.28
C ASN A 559 35.12 -2.51 -52.17
N ASP A 560 35.79 -3.30 -51.33
CA ASP A 560 35.48 -4.71 -51.12
C ASP A 560 34.15 -4.88 -50.36
N GLU A 561 33.90 -4.03 -49.36
CA GLU A 561 32.65 -4.06 -48.60
C GLU A 561 31.47 -3.50 -49.41
N GLU A 562 31.68 -2.50 -50.27
CA GLU A 562 30.63 -1.97 -51.15
C GLU A 562 30.05 -3.05 -52.09
N ALA A 563 30.88 -3.98 -52.58
CA ALA A 563 30.42 -5.11 -53.39
C ALA A 563 29.46 -6.03 -52.63
N ILE A 564 29.71 -6.28 -51.34
CA ILE A 564 28.86 -7.10 -50.47
C ILE A 564 27.54 -6.38 -50.19
N ILE A 565 27.58 -5.08 -49.89
CA ILE A 565 26.36 -4.28 -49.63
C ILE A 565 25.47 -4.16 -50.88
N ARG A 566 26.05 -4.13 -52.09
CA ARG A 566 25.29 -4.13 -53.35
C ARG A 566 24.57 -5.45 -53.64
N GLN A 567 25.10 -6.58 -53.18
CA GLN A 567 24.48 -7.90 -53.39
C GLN A 567 23.26 -8.12 -52.48
N GLY A 568 23.21 -7.46 -51.33
CA GLY A 568 22.14 -7.60 -50.34
C GLY A 568 22.28 -8.84 -49.44
N PRO A 569 21.57 -8.86 -48.31
CA PRO A 569 21.75 -9.87 -47.26
C PRO A 569 21.38 -11.30 -47.67
N GLU A 570 20.49 -11.45 -48.67
CA GLU A 570 20.04 -12.77 -49.15
C GLU A 570 21.08 -13.45 -50.04
N LYS A 571 21.73 -12.71 -50.95
CA LYS A 571 22.71 -13.26 -51.90
C LYS A 571 24.12 -13.33 -51.33
N ALA A 572 24.50 -12.36 -50.50
CA ALA A 572 25.80 -12.33 -49.86
C ALA A 572 25.90 -13.27 -48.64
N GLY A 573 24.76 -13.71 -48.09
CA GLY A 573 24.68 -14.47 -46.84
C GLY A 573 24.65 -13.55 -45.62
N LEU A 574 23.69 -13.77 -44.72
CA LEU A 574 23.39 -12.88 -43.60
C LEU A 574 24.60 -12.60 -42.70
N SER A 575 25.38 -13.63 -42.34
CA SER A 575 26.56 -13.46 -41.48
C SER A 575 27.66 -12.62 -42.15
N MET A 576 27.93 -12.87 -43.44
CA MET A 576 28.91 -12.09 -44.20
C MET A 576 28.46 -10.64 -44.37
N TYR A 577 27.17 -10.44 -44.64
CA TYR A 577 26.56 -9.11 -44.78
C TYR A 577 26.63 -8.31 -43.48
N LEU A 578 26.25 -8.90 -42.35
CA LEU A 578 26.33 -8.24 -41.04
C LEU A 578 27.77 -7.89 -40.65
N ASN A 579 28.74 -8.77 -40.94
CA ASN A 579 30.15 -8.50 -40.68
C ASN A 579 30.69 -7.38 -41.58
N SER A 580 30.22 -7.27 -42.82
CA SER A 580 30.55 -6.17 -43.73
C SER A 580 30.10 -4.83 -43.16
N ILE A 581 28.84 -4.71 -42.73
CA ILE A 581 28.35 -3.44 -42.16
C ILE A 581 29.05 -3.12 -40.82
N LYS A 582 29.39 -4.11 -39.99
CA LYS A 582 30.21 -3.88 -38.77
C LYS A 582 31.59 -3.29 -39.10
N ARG A 583 32.27 -3.82 -40.13
CA ARG A 583 33.57 -3.29 -40.57
C ARG A 583 33.45 -1.87 -41.12
N LEU A 584 32.39 -1.56 -41.87
CA LEU A 584 32.09 -0.21 -42.33
C LEU A 584 31.84 0.77 -41.18
N ASN A 585 31.05 0.38 -40.16
CA ASN A 585 30.80 1.20 -38.96
C ASN A 585 32.10 1.48 -38.18
N LYS A 586 32.97 0.46 -38.02
CA LYS A 586 34.28 0.63 -37.39
C LYS A 586 35.17 1.60 -38.18
N ALA A 587 35.25 1.42 -39.50
CA ALA A 587 36.02 2.32 -40.37
C ALA A 587 35.52 3.78 -40.28
N LEU A 588 34.20 3.99 -40.22
CA LEU A 588 33.61 5.31 -40.03
C LEU A 588 33.96 5.91 -38.65
N ALA A 589 33.96 5.11 -37.59
CA ALA A 589 34.33 5.54 -36.24
C ALA A 589 35.81 5.93 -36.15
N ASP A 590 36.70 5.11 -36.71
CA ASP A 590 38.15 5.36 -36.78
C ASP A 590 38.44 6.64 -37.59
N MET A 591 37.72 6.86 -38.70
CA MET A 591 37.83 8.11 -39.48
C MET A 591 37.31 9.33 -38.72
N LYS A 592 36.18 9.24 -38.00
CA LYS A 592 35.70 10.33 -37.14
C LYS A 592 36.70 10.71 -36.06
N ALA A 593 37.37 9.73 -35.44
CA ALA A 593 38.38 9.96 -34.42
C ALA A 593 39.65 10.65 -34.97
N SER A 594 39.95 10.50 -36.26
CA SER A 594 41.12 11.11 -36.90
C SER A 594 41.03 12.64 -37.06
N ASN A 595 39.81 13.20 -37.07
CA ASN A 595 39.52 14.64 -37.20
C ASN A 595 40.21 15.35 -38.39
N LEU A 596 40.50 14.62 -39.47
CA LEU A 596 41.17 15.15 -40.66
C LEU A 596 40.17 15.63 -41.71
N ARG A 597 40.33 16.90 -42.14
CA ARG A 597 39.46 17.53 -43.16
C ARG A 597 39.50 16.81 -44.52
N ALA A 598 40.59 16.12 -44.84
CA ALA A 598 40.75 15.33 -46.06
C ALA A 598 39.86 14.07 -46.10
N ASN A 599 39.35 13.59 -44.96
CA ASN A 599 38.54 12.37 -44.86
C ASN A 599 37.03 12.63 -44.96
N GLN A 600 36.61 13.89 -45.06
CA GLN A 600 35.20 14.29 -44.98
C GLN A 600 34.33 13.68 -46.09
N GLU A 601 34.86 13.58 -47.31
CA GLU A 601 34.17 13.00 -48.46
C GLU A 601 33.99 11.49 -48.30
N THR A 602 35.06 10.78 -47.93
CA THR A 602 35.02 9.33 -47.66
C THR A 602 34.09 8.98 -46.48
N MET A 603 34.06 9.80 -45.43
CA MET A 603 33.14 9.64 -44.31
C MET A 603 31.67 9.78 -44.75
N THR A 604 31.38 10.71 -45.66
CA THR A 604 30.03 10.91 -46.20
C THR A 604 29.57 9.70 -47.04
N ASP A 605 30.47 9.14 -47.84
CA ASP A 605 30.18 7.94 -48.62
C ASP A 605 30.00 6.69 -47.75
N LEU A 606 30.83 6.49 -46.73
CA LEU A 606 30.68 5.39 -45.76
C LEU A 606 29.33 5.49 -45.03
N GLN A 607 28.93 6.70 -44.61
CA GLN A 607 27.61 6.93 -44.01
C GLN A 607 26.47 6.57 -44.97
N ARG A 608 26.59 6.92 -46.25
CA ARG A 608 25.58 6.57 -47.27
C ARG A 608 25.49 5.05 -47.45
N LEU A 609 26.62 4.36 -47.50
CA LEU A 609 26.69 2.91 -47.68
C LEU A 609 26.13 2.15 -46.47
N ILE A 610 26.48 2.56 -45.25
CA ILE A 610 25.94 2.01 -44.00
C ILE A 610 24.43 2.21 -43.93
N LYS A 611 23.94 3.41 -44.28
CA LYS A 611 22.50 3.69 -44.32
C LYS A 611 21.77 2.76 -45.30
N SER A 612 22.31 2.60 -46.51
CA SER A 612 21.77 1.66 -47.50
C SER A 612 21.75 0.22 -46.98
N GLY A 613 22.85 -0.22 -46.34
CA GLY A 613 22.94 -1.56 -45.77
C GLY A 613 21.93 -1.83 -44.65
N ASN A 614 21.73 -0.86 -43.75
CA ASN A 614 20.72 -0.96 -42.70
C ASN A 614 19.29 -1.01 -43.27
N THR A 615 18.97 -0.19 -44.28
CA THR A 615 17.65 -0.24 -44.95
C THR A 615 17.40 -1.58 -45.65
N GLN A 616 18.41 -2.17 -46.29
CA GLN A 616 18.29 -3.50 -46.88
C GLN A 616 18.10 -4.60 -45.82
N LEU A 617 18.71 -4.44 -44.64
CA LEU A 617 18.53 -5.35 -43.51
C LEU A 617 17.10 -5.28 -42.94
N GLU A 618 16.53 -4.08 -42.80
CA GLU A 618 15.13 -3.87 -42.42
C GLU A 618 14.17 -4.54 -43.43
N GLY A 619 14.44 -4.38 -44.73
CA GLY A 619 13.65 -5.03 -45.80
C GLY A 619 13.76 -6.56 -45.79
N ALA A 620 14.94 -7.11 -45.45
CA ALA A 620 15.11 -8.55 -45.29
C ALA A 620 14.35 -9.11 -44.07
N PHE A 621 14.36 -8.37 -42.96
CA PHE A 621 13.59 -8.71 -41.76
C PHE A 621 12.08 -8.76 -42.06
N ASP A 622 11.54 -7.73 -42.72
CA ASP A 622 10.14 -7.67 -43.16
C ASP A 622 9.78 -8.89 -44.05
N LYS A 623 10.60 -9.19 -45.05
CA LYS A 623 10.36 -10.29 -45.99
C LYS A 623 10.36 -11.66 -45.32
N VAL A 624 11.33 -11.93 -44.43
CA VAL A 624 11.39 -13.20 -43.67
C VAL A 624 10.16 -13.33 -42.77
N LEU A 625 9.80 -12.28 -42.04
CA LEU A 625 8.66 -12.33 -41.12
C LEU A 625 7.32 -12.49 -41.84
N ARG A 626 7.11 -11.80 -42.97
CA ARG A 626 5.91 -11.97 -43.81
C ARG A 626 5.79 -13.36 -44.41
N ALA A 627 6.91 -13.96 -44.84
CA ALA A 627 6.91 -15.32 -45.37
C ALA A 627 6.46 -16.36 -44.33
N GLN A 628 6.71 -16.10 -43.03
CA GLN A 628 6.32 -16.99 -41.93
C GLN A 628 4.99 -16.58 -41.25
N THR A 629 4.34 -15.51 -41.70
CA THR A 629 3.09 -15.02 -41.11
C THR A 629 1.93 -15.27 -42.08
N PRO A 630 1.05 -16.26 -41.81
CA PRO A 630 -0.12 -16.48 -42.63
C PRO A 630 -1.11 -15.31 -42.49
N ARG A 631 -2.08 -15.20 -43.41
CA ARG A 631 -3.09 -14.13 -43.36
C ARG A 631 -3.94 -14.18 -42.08
N SER A 632 -4.35 -15.37 -41.70
CA SER A 632 -5.08 -15.67 -40.46
C SER A 632 -5.05 -17.17 -40.19
N ILE A 633 -5.35 -17.56 -38.96
CA ILE A 633 -5.67 -18.94 -38.61
C ILE A 633 -7.11 -19.02 -38.09
N GLU A 634 -7.64 -20.24 -38.01
CA GLU A 634 -8.94 -20.51 -37.39
C GLU A 634 -8.70 -21.06 -35.97
N PRO A 635 -8.79 -20.24 -34.90
CA PRO A 635 -8.39 -20.63 -33.54
C PRO A 635 -9.20 -21.80 -32.98
N LEU A 636 -10.45 -21.96 -33.43
CA LEU A 636 -11.34 -23.01 -32.95
C LEU A 636 -10.77 -24.42 -33.23
N ASN A 637 -10.04 -24.59 -34.33
CA ASN A 637 -9.38 -25.85 -34.66
C ASN A 637 -8.30 -26.26 -33.65
N PHE A 638 -7.66 -25.28 -33.01
CA PHE A 638 -6.61 -25.50 -32.03
C PHE A 638 -7.21 -25.77 -30.65
N ILE A 639 -8.24 -25.01 -30.28
CA ILE A 639 -8.95 -25.20 -29.01
C ILE A 639 -9.62 -26.58 -28.96
N THR A 640 -10.40 -26.92 -29.98
CA THR A 640 -11.18 -28.18 -30.00
C THR A 640 -10.32 -29.43 -30.05
N LYS A 641 -9.15 -29.36 -30.69
CA LYS A 641 -8.19 -30.47 -30.79
C LYS A 641 -7.12 -30.43 -29.70
N ASN A 642 -7.15 -29.43 -28.81
CA ASN A 642 -6.12 -29.17 -27.81
C ASN A 642 -4.69 -29.12 -28.39
N ASN A 643 -4.55 -28.55 -29.59
CA ASN A 643 -3.27 -28.37 -30.27
C ASN A 643 -2.63 -27.04 -29.87
N PRO A 644 -1.29 -26.96 -29.75
CA PRO A 644 -0.61 -25.70 -29.49
C PRO A 644 -0.81 -24.72 -30.64
N PHE A 645 -0.88 -23.42 -30.31
CA PHE A 645 -0.92 -22.36 -31.30
C PHE A 645 0.41 -22.26 -32.07
N PRO A 646 0.38 -21.89 -33.36
CA PRO A 646 1.56 -21.96 -34.22
C PRO A 646 2.62 -20.91 -33.84
N LEU A 647 3.86 -21.38 -33.64
CA LEU A 647 5.05 -20.56 -33.45
C LEU A 647 5.77 -20.29 -34.78
N VAL A 648 6.57 -19.23 -34.81
CA VAL A 648 7.49 -18.97 -35.93
C VAL A 648 8.57 -20.08 -35.94
N PRO A 649 8.89 -20.70 -37.09
CA PRO A 649 9.90 -21.76 -37.15
C PRO A 649 11.26 -21.31 -36.60
N ARG A 650 11.97 -22.22 -35.92
CA ARG A 650 13.25 -21.93 -35.24
C ARG A 650 14.31 -21.32 -36.17
N ASP A 651 14.36 -21.76 -37.43
CA ASP A 651 15.31 -21.23 -38.41
C ASP A 651 15.04 -19.76 -38.72
N ALA A 652 13.78 -19.38 -38.85
CA ALA A 652 13.37 -17.99 -39.06
C ALA A 652 13.58 -17.15 -37.79
N VAL A 653 13.29 -17.68 -36.61
CA VAL A 653 13.59 -17.02 -35.32
C VAL A 653 15.09 -16.73 -35.21
N GLY A 654 15.96 -17.69 -35.56
CA GLY A 654 17.41 -17.49 -35.56
C GLY A 654 17.87 -16.40 -36.53
N GLN A 655 17.33 -16.35 -37.74
CA GLN A 655 17.64 -15.30 -38.72
C GLN A 655 17.17 -13.91 -38.24
N LEU A 656 15.93 -13.79 -37.78
CA LEU A 656 15.35 -12.55 -37.28
C LEU A 656 16.09 -12.05 -36.02
N GLY A 657 16.45 -12.96 -35.12
CA GLY A 657 17.23 -12.65 -33.92
C GLY A 657 18.64 -12.12 -34.23
N LEU A 658 19.33 -12.68 -35.23
CA LEU A 658 20.64 -12.18 -35.68
C LEU A 658 20.56 -10.76 -36.26
N MET A 659 19.51 -10.47 -37.05
CA MET A 659 19.26 -9.12 -37.57
C MET A 659 18.98 -8.14 -36.43
N ASN A 660 18.14 -8.53 -35.47
CA ASN A 660 17.80 -7.69 -34.32
C ASN A 660 18.99 -7.41 -33.39
N ALA A 661 19.81 -8.41 -33.10
CA ALA A 661 21.01 -8.24 -32.28
C ALA A 661 21.99 -7.24 -32.90
N TYR A 662 22.10 -7.22 -34.25
CA TYR A 662 22.92 -6.23 -34.94
C TYR A 662 22.34 -4.81 -34.86
N VAL A 663 21.04 -4.64 -35.16
CA VAL A 663 20.40 -3.31 -35.17
C VAL A 663 20.39 -2.70 -33.78
N SER A 664 20.10 -3.50 -32.75
CA SER A 664 20.09 -3.07 -31.35
C SER A 664 21.47 -2.62 -30.85
N ALA A 665 22.55 -3.23 -31.35
CA ALA A 665 23.92 -2.86 -30.97
C ALA A 665 24.43 -1.56 -31.64
N ASN A 666 23.80 -1.11 -32.73
CA ASN A 666 24.29 -0.02 -33.56
C ASN A 666 23.34 1.19 -33.66
N THR A 667 22.18 1.14 -33.00
CA THR A 667 21.17 2.21 -33.01
C THR A 667 21.05 2.83 -31.63
N THR A 668 21.17 4.16 -31.52
CA THR A 668 21.07 4.91 -30.25
C THR A 668 19.65 5.44 -29.98
N GLY A 669 18.63 4.89 -30.66
CA GLY A 669 17.23 5.34 -30.63
C GLY A 669 16.25 4.17 -30.81
N GLU A 670 14.98 4.44 -31.14
CA GLU A 670 13.96 3.38 -31.33
C GLU A 670 14.41 2.36 -32.39
N ASN A 671 14.32 1.08 -32.02
CA ASN A 671 14.67 -0.02 -32.91
C ASN A 671 13.60 -0.17 -34.02
N PRO A 672 13.92 0.10 -35.30
CA PRO A 672 12.94 0.10 -36.39
C PRO A 672 12.32 -1.29 -36.63
N LEU A 673 13.02 -2.37 -36.26
CA LEU A 673 12.52 -3.74 -36.42
C LEU A 673 11.34 -4.06 -35.51
N VAL A 674 11.25 -3.38 -34.35
CA VAL A 674 10.11 -3.52 -33.43
C VAL A 674 8.82 -3.08 -34.11
N LYS A 675 8.87 -1.95 -34.83
CA LYS A 675 7.73 -1.41 -35.56
C LYS A 675 7.30 -2.33 -36.70
N ILE A 676 8.26 -2.79 -37.51
CA ILE A 676 8.01 -3.73 -38.61
C ILE A 676 7.36 -5.02 -38.08
N TYR A 677 7.86 -5.54 -36.96
CA TYR A 677 7.31 -6.74 -36.33
C TYR A 677 5.84 -6.55 -35.92
N ALA A 678 5.55 -5.47 -35.20
CA ALA A 678 4.19 -5.17 -34.75
C ALA A 678 3.22 -4.92 -35.91
N GLU A 679 3.65 -4.26 -36.98
CA GLU A 679 2.85 -3.98 -38.19
C GLU A 679 2.49 -5.25 -38.98
N ILE A 680 3.29 -6.32 -38.88
CA ILE A 680 3.01 -7.60 -39.52
C ILE A 680 2.19 -8.51 -38.60
N ARG A 681 2.63 -8.68 -37.35
CA ARG A 681 2.06 -9.67 -36.42
C ARG A 681 0.76 -9.19 -35.78
N GLY A 682 0.63 -7.90 -35.48
CA GLY A 682 -0.59 -7.34 -34.88
C GLY A 682 -1.86 -7.58 -35.72
N PRO A 683 -1.87 -7.23 -37.02
CA PRO A 683 -3.00 -7.51 -37.90
C PRO A 683 -3.30 -9.00 -38.06
N TYR A 684 -2.28 -9.86 -38.09
CA TYR A 684 -2.46 -11.33 -38.14
C TYR A 684 -3.23 -11.85 -36.92
N LEU A 685 -2.84 -11.41 -35.72
CA LEU A 685 -3.52 -11.81 -34.47
C LEU A 685 -4.97 -11.32 -34.45
N SER A 686 -5.20 -10.06 -34.80
CA SER A 686 -6.54 -9.48 -34.87
C SER A 686 -7.42 -10.21 -35.89
N GLN A 687 -6.92 -10.43 -37.11
CA GLN A 687 -7.68 -11.08 -38.19
C GLN A 687 -8.05 -12.54 -37.86
N SER A 688 -7.21 -13.24 -37.11
CA SER A 688 -7.49 -14.62 -36.63
C SER A 688 -8.61 -14.66 -35.58
N LEU A 689 -8.90 -13.53 -34.94
CA LEU A 689 -9.82 -13.40 -33.82
C LEU A 689 -11.21 -12.86 -34.23
N VAL A 690 -11.34 -12.22 -35.41
CA VAL A 690 -12.57 -11.57 -35.88
C VAL A 690 -13.80 -12.50 -35.92
N ASN A 691 -13.64 -13.75 -36.37
CA ASN A 691 -14.78 -14.68 -36.48
C ASN A 691 -15.39 -15.00 -35.11
N LEU A 692 -14.54 -15.22 -34.10
CA LEU A 692 -14.96 -15.51 -32.73
C LEU A 692 -15.50 -14.25 -32.03
N ALA A 693 -14.94 -13.08 -32.32
CA ALA A 693 -15.48 -11.80 -31.88
C ALA A 693 -16.92 -11.59 -32.38
N TYR A 694 -17.16 -11.86 -33.67
CA TYR A 694 -18.49 -11.79 -34.28
C TYR A 694 -19.45 -12.83 -33.70
N ALA A 695 -19.01 -14.08 -33.51
CA ALA A 695 -19.81 -15.12 -32.88
C ALA A 695 -20.22 -14.78 -31.44
N SER A 696 -19.32 -14.16 -30.67
CA SER A 696 -19.60 -13.71 -29.29
C SER A 696 -20.72 -12.68 -29.26
N ALA A 697 -20.70 -11.70 -30.16
CA ALA A 697 -21.75 -10.67 -30.25
C ALA A 697 -23.10 -11.25 -30.71
N ASN A 698 -23.11 -12.20 -31.65
CA ASN A 698 -24.34 -12.79 -32.16
C ASN A 698 -25.01 -13.76 -31.19
N THR A 699 -24.22 -14.58 -30.49
CA THR A 699 -24.73 -15.56 -29.51
C THR A 699 -25.32 -14.91 -28.25
N ALA A 700 -25.11 -13.61 -28.04
CA ALA A 700 -25.80 -12.85 -27.00
C ALA A 700 -27.30 -12.67 -27.32
N ARG A 701 -27.69 -12.66 -28.60
CA ARG A 701 -29.08 -12.42 -29.01
C ARG A 701 -29.91 -13.69 -28.81
N LYS A 702 -30.86 -13.63 -27.87
CA LYS A 702 -31.78 -14.74 -27.55
C LYS A 702 -32.95 -14.85 -28.54
N THR A 703 -33.51 -16.05 -28.66
CA THR A 703 -34.73 -16.33 -29.45
C THR A 703 -36.00 -15.82 -28.76
N SER A 704 -35.99 -15.74 -27.42
CA SER A 704 -37.07 -15.17 -26.61
C SER A 704 -36.50 -14.05 -25.73
N VAL A 705 -37.16 -12.89 -25.74
CA VAL A 705 -36.72 -11.67 -25.03
C VAL A 705 -36.76 -11.84 -23.50
N ASP A 706 -37.70 -12.65 -23.01
CA ASP A 706 -37.92 -12.86 -21.58
C ASP A 706 -37.10 -14.02 -20.98
N ALA A 707 -36.37 -14.78 -21.81
CA ALA A 707 -35.59 -15.91 -21.34
C ALA A 707 -34.38 -15.46 -20.51
N ILE A 708 -34.18 -16.04 -19.33
CA ILE A 708 -33.00 -15.79 -18.49
C ILE A 708 -31.75 -16.38 -19.17
N TYR A 709 -30.64 -15.65 -19.15
CA TYR A 709 -29.37 -16.12 -19.69
C TYR A 709 -28.87 -17.37 -18.94
N LYS A 710 -28.33 -18.34 -19.68
CA LYS A 710 -27.73 -19.57 -19.14
C LYS A 710 -26.23 -19.54 -19.37
N SER A 711 -25.45 -19.91 -18.34
CA SER A 711 -23.99 -19.97 -18.44
C SER A 711 -23.54 -20.87 -19.60
N GLY A 712 -22.46 -20.46 -20.26
CA GLY A 712 -21.81 -21.20 -21.35
C GLY A 712 -22.50 -21.09 -22.71
N THR A 713 -23.57 -20.32 -22.83
CA THR A 713 -24.29 -20.16 -24.12
C THR A 713 -23.69 -19.09 -25.04
N ASN A 714 -22.89 -18.17 -24.50
CA ASN A 714 -22.20 -17.14 -25.27
C ASN A 714 -20.79 -17.55 -25.73
N GLY A 715 -20.39 -17.10 -26.92
CA GLY A 715 -19.08 -17.39 -27.52
C GLY A 715 -17.86 -16.71 -26.87
N ILE A 716 -18.07 -15.78 -25.92
CA ILE A 716 -16.99 -14.97 -25.32
C ILE A 716 -15.91 -15.83 -24.63
N GLY A 717 -16.28 -16.97 -24.05
CA GLY A 717 -15.31 -17.89 -23.43
C GLY A 717 -14.33 -18.48 -24.43
N MET A 718 -14.83 -18.95 -25.58
CA MET A 718 -13.99 -19.47 -26.67
C MET A 718 -13.12 -18.36 -27.28
N TYR A 719 -13.66 -17.14 -27.37
CA TYR A 719 -12.91 -15.98 -27.84
C TYR A 719 -11.75 -15.63 -26.90
N ALA A 720 -11.98 -15.59 -25.60
CA ALA A 720 -10.94 -15.33 -24.59
C ALA A 720 -9.87 -16.42 -24.59
N GLN A 721 -10.25 -17.70 -24.70
CA GLN A 721 -9.30 -18.82 -24.77
C GLN A 721 -8.44 -18.76 -26.03
N ALA A 722 -9.03 -18.42 -27.18
CA ALA A 722 -8.29 -18.22 -28.43
C ALA A 722 -7.26 -17.09 -28.30
N MET A 723 -7.68 -15.98 -27.68
CA MET A 723 -6.82 -14.82 -27.46
C MET A 723 -5.68 -15.13 -26.50
N GLU A 724 -5.93 -15.86 -25.41
CA GLU A 724 -4.88 -16.30 -24.48
C GLU A 724 -3.81 -17.10 -25.21
N GLY A 725 -4.22 -18.14 -25.95
CA GLY A 725 -3.29 -19.01 -26.66
C GLY A 725 -2.48 -18.30 -27.74
N LEU A 726 -3.12 -17.42 -28.52
CA LEU A 726 -2.46 -16.61 -29.54
C LEU A 726 -1.45 -15.63 -28.96
N LEU A 727 -1.81 -14.89 -27.91
CA LEU A 727 -0.93 -13.89 -27.30
C LEU A 727 0.25 -14.53 -26.56
N VAL A 728 0.03 -15.69 -25.92
CA VAL A 728 1.11 -16.47 -25.33
C VAL A 728 2.10 -16.95 -26.40
N ALA A 729 1.61 -17.54 -27.49
CA ALA A 729 2.46 -17.98 -28.59
C ALA A 729 3.25 -16.81 -29.20
N GLU A 730 2.62 -15.63 -29.29
CA GLU A 730 3.29 -14.42 -29.74
C GLU A 730 4.39 -13.96 -28.77
N TYR A 731 4.15 -14.01 -27.47
CA TYR A 731 5.16 -13.67 -26.46
C TYR A 731 6.37 -14.59 -26.55
N GLU A 732 6.17 -15.89 -26.81
CA GLU A 732 7.26 -16.85 -27.05
C GLU A 732 8.07 -16.50 -28.32
N ASN A 733 7.41 -16.12 -29.41
CA ASN A 733 8.08 -15.65 -30.62
C ASN A 733 8.93 -14.40 -30.34
N ILE A 734 8.39 -13.44 -29.60
CA ILE A 734 9.09 -12.21 -29.22
C ILE A 734 10.33 -12.52 -28.37
N CYS A 735 10.20 -13.42 -27.39
CA CYS A 735 11.32 -13.84 -26.54
C CYS A 735 12.46 -14.49 -27.35
N GLY A 736 12.13 -15.15 -28.46
CA GLY A 736 13.12 -15.77 -29.35
C GLY A 736 13.83 -14.79 -30.29
N ILE A 737 13.22 -13.64 -30.61
CA ILE A 737 13.72 -12.69 -31.63
C ILE A 737 14.34 -11.44 -30.99
N PHE A 738 13.75 -10.95 -29.90
CA PHE A 738 14.09 -9.67 -29.28
C PHE A 738 14.84 -9.83 -27.96
N THR A 739 15.54 -8.76 -27.55
CA THR A 739 16.27 -8.76 -26.28
C THR A 739 15.33 -8.50 -25.10
N ARG A 740 15.73 -8.89 -23.89
CA ARG A 740 14.84 -8.87 -22.70
C ARG A 740 14.24 -7.50 -22.38
N GLN A 741 14.98 -6.42 -22.66
CA GLN A 741 14.50 -5.04 -22.46
C GLN A 741 13.38 -4.66 -23.44
N ASP A 742 13.28 -5.33 -24.59
CA ASP A 742 12.31 -5.05 -25.64
C ASP A 742 11.05 -5.93 -25.52
N TRP A 743 11.07 -7.00 -24.72
CA TRP A 743 9.96 -7.97 -24.63
C TRP A 743 8.62 -7.30 -24.30
N GLY A 744 8.58 -6.50 -23.23
CA GLY A 744 7.37 -5.76 -22.83
C GLY A 744 6.89 -4.78 -23.92
N PRO A 745 7.71 -3.81 -24.35
CA PRO A 745 7.33 -2.83 -25.37
C PRO A 745 6.87 -3.44 -26.70
N VAL A 746 7.57 -4.46 -27.21
CA VAL A 746 7.21 -5.16 -28.46
C VAL A 746 5.88 -5.89 -28.28
N PHE A 747 5.71 -6.60 -27.16
CA PHE A 747 4.49 -7.36 -26.89
C PHE A 747 3.27 -6.46 -26.72
N GLN A 748 3.41 -5.34 -26.00
CA GLN A 748 2.35 -4.34 -25.85
C GLN A 748 1.92 -3.77 -27.19
N THR A 749 2.87 -3.37 -28.04
CA THR A 749 2.58 -2.77 -29.36
C THR A 749 1.94 -3.79 -30.30
N THR A 750 2.46 -5.02 -30.34
CA THR A 750 1.94 -6.11 -31.18
C THR A 750 0.53 -6.54 -30.75
N SER A 751 0.22 -6.45 -29.45
CA SER A 751 -1.08 -6.82 -28.88
C SER A 751 -2.16 -5.74 -29.03
N GLN A 752 -1.83 -4.52 -29.47
CA GLN A 752 -2.82 -3.43 -29.58
C GLN A 752 -4.01 -3.78 -30.50
N PRO A 753 -3.81 -4.26 -31.75
CA PRO A 753 -4.94 -4.57 -32.64
C PRO A 753 -5.92 -5.64 -32.09
N PRO A 754 -5.49 -6.80 -31.55
CA PRO A 754 -6.44 -7.76 -30.97
C PRO A 754 -7.09 -7.25 -29.67
N LEU A 755 -6.41 -6.44 -28.85
CA LEU A 755 -7.00 -5.83 -27.65
C LEU A 755 -8.06 -4.79 -28.00
N ALA A 756 -7.87 -4.01 -29.05
CA ALA A 756 -8.86 -3.06 -29.54
C ALA A 756 -10.15 -3.76 -30.01
N GLU A 757 -10.00 -4.90 -30.69
CA GLU A 757 -11.12 -5.73 -31.13
C GLU A 757 -11.86 -6.35 -29.94
N LEU A 758 -11.14 -6.89 -28.96
CA LEU A 758 -11.72 -7.38 -27.71
C LEU A 758 -12.52 -6.30 -26.99
N ALA A 759 -11.96 -5.09 -26.85
CA ALA A 759 -12.64 -3.96 -26.23
C ALA A 759 -13.89 -3.52 -27.01
N ARG A 760 -13.93 -3.69 -28.34
CA ARG A 760 -15.13 -3.47 -29.15
C ARG A 760 -16.19 -4.52 -28.87
N THR A 761 -15.84 -5.81 -28.90
CA THR A 761 -16.77 -6.92 -28.62
C THR A 761 -17.35 -6.84 -27.22
N VAL A 762 -16.53 -6.59 -26.19
CA VAL A 762 -16.97 -6.44 -24.80
C VAL A 762 -17.92 -5.24 -24.65
N ARG A 763 -17.70 -4.14 -25.37
CA ARG A 763 -18.64 -3.00 -25.40
C ARG A 763 -19.97 -3.34 -26.08
N GLU A 764 -19.95 -4.09 -27.17
CA GLU A 764 -21.17 -4.54 -27.85
C GLU A 764 -22.01 -5.46 -26.95
N LEU A 765 -21.36 -6.41 -26.27
CA LEU A 765 -22.01 -7.24 -25.25
C LEU A 765 -22.58 -6.38 -24.11
N ASN A 766 -21.81 -5.42 -23.60
CA ASN A 766 -22.27 -4.53 -22.55
C ASN A 766 -23.54 -3.76 -22.95
N ASN A 767 -23.58 -3.24 -24.17
CA ASN A 767 -24.73 -2.50 -24.67
C ASN A 767 -25.97 -3.39 -24.77
N HIS A 768 -25.81 -4.64 -25.22
CA HIS A 768 -26.88 -5.62 -25.26
C HIS A 768 -27.40 -5.96 -23.86
N ILE A 769 -26.50 -6.15 -22.90
CA ILE A 769 -26.86 -6.44 -21.51
C ILE A 769 -27.60 -5.26 -20.88
N LYS A 770 -27.14 -4.02 -21.12
CA LYS A 770 -27.82 -2.82 -20.62
C LYS A 770 -29.26 -2.69 -21.12
N SER A 771 -29.54 -3.08 -22.37
CA SER A 771 -30.91 -3.05 -22.90
C SER A 771 -31.82 -4.13 -22.32
N HIS A 772 -31.28 -5.20 -21.73
CA HIS A 772 -32.04 -6.35 -21.20
C HIS A 772 -31.56 -6.73 -19.78
N LEU A 773 -31.34 -5.74 -18.93
CA LEU A 773 -30.59 -5.91 -17.67
C LEU A 773 -31.22 -6.95 -16.72
N THR A 774 -32.54 -7.09 -16.72
CA THR A 774 -33.27 -8.04 -15.86
C THR A 774 -33.05 -9.51 -16.23
N THR A 775 -32.74 -9.81 -17.50
CA THR A 775 -32.56 -11.19 -18.01
C THR A 775 -31.12 -11.50 -18.41
N ASP A 776 -30.32 -10.48 -18.78
CA ASP A 776 -28.96 -10.59 -19.31
C ASP A 776 -27.85 -10.11 -18.36
N CYS A 777 -28.18 -9.65 -17.15
CA CYS A 777 -27.15 -9.35 -16.13
C CYS A 777 -26.23 -10.54 -15.83
N TYR A 778 -26.72 -11.77 -15.95
CA TYR A 778 -25.91 -12.98 -15.77
C TYR A 778 -24.79 -13.12 -16.82
N LEU A 779 -25.03 -12.68 -18.06
CA LEU A 779 -23.98 -12.61 -19.08
C LEU A 779 -22.89 -11.60 -18.66
N ALA A 780 -23.24 -10.49 -17.98
CA ALA A 780 -22.23 -9.59 -17.43
C ALA A 780 -21.37 -10.27 -16.36
N TYR A 781 -21.95 -11.10 -15.48
CA TYR A 781 -21.20 -11.84 -14.48
C TYR A 781 -20.21 -12.82 -15.11
N GLU A 782 -20.65 -13.56 -16.13
CA GLU A 782 -19.81 -14.50 -16.86
C GLU A 782 -18.68 -13.80 -17.64
N VAL A 783 -18.99 -12.70 -18.34
CA VAL A 783 -17.97 -11.88 -19.02
C VAL A 783 -16.95 -11.34 -18.02
N VAL A 784 -17.38 -10.92 -16.82
CA VAL A 784 -16.47 -10.48 -15.75
C VAL A 784 -15.53 -11.59 -15.30
N GLU A 785 -16.04 -12.81 -15.11
CA GLU A 785 -15.22 -13.96 -14.73
C GLU A 785 -14.20 -14.31 -15.82
N ILE A 786 -14.67 -14.49 -17.06
CA ILE A 786 -13.85 -14.91 -18.20
C ILE A 786 -12.72 -13.90 -18.45
N MET A 787 -13.05 -12.61 -18.48
CA MET A 787 -12.06 -11.56 -18.74
C MET A 787 -11.07 -11.39 -17.59
N SER A 788 -11.53 -11.57 -16.34
CA SER A 788 -10.63 -11.55 -15.18
C SER A 788 -9.66 -12.74 -15.22
N SER A 789 -10.15 -13.93 -15.61
CA SER A 789 -9.33 -15.12 -15.81
C SER A 789 -8.30 -14.91 -16.92
N LEU A 790 -8.72 -14.40 -18.08
CA LEU A 790 -7.82 -14.06 -19.19
C LEU A 790 -6.73 -13.09 -18.75
N SER A 791 -7.10 -12.01 -18.05
CA SER A 791 -6.14 -11.02 -17.56
C SER A 791 -5.14 -11.61 -16.58
N ASN A 792 -5.57 -12.49 -15.66
CA ASN A 792 -4.68 -13.10 -14.68
C ASN A 792 -3.75 -14.15 -15.33
N ASN A 793 -4.26 -14.94 -16.27
CA ASN A 793 -3.47 -15.93 -17.00
C ASN A 793 -2.38 -15.27 -17.85
N LEU A 794 -2.72 -14.20 -18.57
CA LEU A 794 -1.75 -13.45 -19.36
C LEU A 794 -0.71 -12.78 -18.48
N GLU A 795 -1.11 -12.08 -17.41
CA GLU A 795 -0.17 -11.49 -16.45
C GLU A 795 0.81 -12.53 -15.89
N THR A 796 0.32 -13.71 -15.51
CA THR A 796 1.15 -14.77 -14.91
C THR A 796 2.19 -15.30 -15.90
N ARG A 797 1.86 -15.35 -17.19
CA ARG A 797 2.72 -15.97 -18.23
C ARG A 797 3.61 -14.97 -18.95
N THR A 798 3.16 -13.73 -19.13
CA THR A 798 3.85 -12.70 -19.91
C THR A 798 4.30 -11.51 -19.08
N GLY A 799 3.71 -11.29 -17.88
CA GLY A 799 3.99 -10.13 -17.02
C GLY A 799 3.41 -8.81 -17.53
N GLU A 800 2.55 -8.85 -18.55
CA GLU A 800 2.08 -7.68 -19.30
C GLU A 800 0.55 -7.70 -19.55
N LEU A 801 0.02 -6.56 -20.00
CA LEU A 801 -1.37 -6.35 -20.48
C LEU A 801 -2.49 -6.28 -19.43
N LYS A 802 -2.22 -6.54 -18.14
CA LYS A 802 -3.23 -6.48 -17.07
C LYS A 802 -3.98 -5.15 -16.99
N VAL A 803 -3.27 -4.03 -17.13
CA VAL A 803 -3.88 -2.69 -17.10
C VAL A 803 -4.85 -2.48 -18.27
N THR A 804 -4.43 -2.86 -19.48
CA THR A 804 -5.24 -2.70 -20.71
C THR A 804 -6.49 -3.58 -20.68
N LEU A 805 -6.35 -4.84 -20.26
CA LEU A 805 -7.49 -5.76 -20.11
C LEU A 805 -8.45 -5.31 -19.00
N GLY A 806 -7.91 -4.80 -17.89
CA GLY A 806 -8.71 -4.18 -16.84
C GLY A 806 -9.53 -2.98 -17.33
N ALA A 807 -8.95 -2.13 -18.19
CA ALA A 807 -9.65 -1.00 -18.80
C ALA A 807 -10.80 -1.44 -19.73
N ALA A 808 -10.59 -2.50 -20.53
CA ALA A 808 -11.62 -3.07 -21.40
C ALA A 808 -12.77 -3.70 -20.60
N LEU A 809 -12.48 -4.26 -19.42
CA LEU A 809 -13.47 -4.92 -18.56
C LEU A 809 -14.37 -3.97 -17.78
N ARG A 810 -13.84 -2.78 -17.42
CA ARG A 810 -14.50 -1.82 -16.54
C ARG A 810 -15.97 -1.53 -16.89
N PRO A 811 -16.34 -1.26 -18.17
CA PRO A 811 -17.73 -0.93 -18.50
C PRO A 811 -18.73 -2.05 -18.22
N VAL A 812 -18.35 -3.31 -18.40
CA VAL A 812 -19.22 -4.47 -18.11
C VAL A 812 -19.28 -4.70 -16.61
N ARG A 813 -18.17 -4.55 -15.89
CA ARG A 813 -18.13 -4.65 -14.42
C ARG A 813 -19.04 -3.61 -13.76
N ASP A 814 -19.08 -2.39 -14.28
CA ASP A 814 -19.97 -1.33 -13.78
C ASP A 814 -21.45 -1.66 -14.04
N THR A 815 -21.78 -2.20 -15.22
CA THR A 815 -23.14 -2.70 -15.51
C THR A 815 -23.54 -3.84 -14.58
N ALA A 816 -22.62 -4.76 -14.31
CA ALA A 816 -22.84 -5.88 -13.39
C ALA A 816 -23.13 -5.38 -11.97
N LYS A 817 -22.39 -4.37 -11.49
CA LYS A 817 -22.66 -3.70 -10.21
C LYS A 817 -24.04 -3.06 -10.16
N SER A 818 -24.40 -2.25 -11.17
CA SER A 818 -25.70 -1.57 -11.20
C SER A 818 -26.88 -2.54 -11.28
N SER A 819 -26.67 -3.72 -11.89
CA SER A 819 -27.73 -4.73 -12.02
C SER A 819 -28.24 -5.26 -10.67
N LEU A 820 -27.39 -5.35 -9.65
CA LEU A 820 -27.78 -5.86 -8.33
C LEU A 820 -28.88 -5.00 -7.67
N GLY A 821 -28.74 -3.67 -7.77
CA GLY A 821 -29.76 -2.73 -7.28
C GLY A 821 -31.00 -2.70 -8.18
N GLU A 822 -30.82 -2.73 -9.50
CA GLU A 822 -31.94 -2.74 -10.44
C GLU A 822 -32.84 -3.97 -10.26
N LEU A 823 -32.27 -5.16 -10.02
CA LEU A 823 -33.03 -6.38 -9.76
C LEU A 823 -33.88 -6.28 -8.48
N LEU A 824 -33.38 -5.59 -7.46
CA LEU A 824 -34.11 -5.34 -6.21
C LEU A 824 -35.31 -4.41 -6.46
N ASP A 825 -35.10 -3.34 -7.22
CA ASP A 825 -36.16 -2.39 -7.55
C ASP A 825 -37.17 -2.95 -8.53
N ASP A 826 -36.76 -3.82 -9.45
CA ASP A 826 -37.66 -4.57 -10.32
C ASP A 826 -38.67 -5.39 -9.53
N THR A 827 -38.23 -6.08 -8.47
CA THR A 827 -39.14 -6.81 -7.56
C THR A 827 -40.16 -5.87 -6.92
N LYS A 828 -39.74 -4.70 -6.44
CA LYS A 828 -40.67 -3.71 -5.85
C LYS A 828 -41.68 -3.18 -6.88
N ARG A 829 -41.23 -2.92 -8.11
CA ARG A 829 -42.09 -2.45 -9.21
C ARG A 829 -43.11 -3.51 -9.61
N LYS A 830 -42.69 -4.78 -9.76
CA LYS A 830 -43.59 -5.91 -10.04
C LYS A 830 -44.69 -6.04 -8.99
N VAL A 831 -44.34 -5.97 -7.69
CA VAL A 831 -45.33 -6.01 -6.60
C VAL A 831 -46.25 -4.78 -6.62
N SER A 832 -45.69 -3.60 -6.89
CA SER A 832 -46.46 -2.35 -6.95
C SER A 832 -47.47 -2.33 -8.11
N ALA A 833 -47.14 -2.96 -9.23
CA ALA A 833 -48.00 -3.05 -10.42
C ALA A 833 -49.22 -3.97 -10.24
N ILE A 834 -49.26 -4.80 -9.19
CA ILE A 834 -50.37 -5.72 -8.92
C ILE A 834 -51.65 -4.92 -8.64
N GLN A 835 -52.74 -5.23 -9.34
CA GLN A 835 -54.00 -4.48 -9.18
C GLN A 835 -54.95 -5.11 -8.16
N ALA A 836 -54.93 -6.44 -8.03
CA ALA A 836 -55.79 -7.19 -7.11
C ALA A 836 -55.00 -8.31 -6.40
N LEU A 837 -55.38 -8.60 -5.17
CA LEU A 837 -54.84 -9.71 -4.38
C LEU A 837 -55.92 -10.77 -4.13
N PRO A 838 -55.54 -12.05 -3.98
CA PRO A 838 -56.47 -13.10 -3.59
C PRO A 838 -57.16 -12.78 -2.26
N SER A 839 -58.49 -12.82 -2.23
CA SER A 839 -59.31 -12.49 -1.05
C SER A 839 -59.23 -13.54 0.05
N ASP A 840 -58.68 -14.72 -0.25
CA ASP A 840 -58.47 -15.85 0.63
C ASP A 840 -57.06 -15.90 1.26
N GLY A 841 -56.16 -14.98 0.86
CA GLY A 841 -54.79 -14.91 1.34
C GLY A 841 -53.79 -15.82 0.61
N ALA A 842 -54.12 -16.32 -0.59
CA ALA A 842 -53.20 -17.11 -1.39
C ALA A 842 -51.90 -16.33 -1.77
N PRO A 843 -50.75 -17.02 -1.86
CA PRO A 843 -49.46 -16.41 -2.23
C PRO A 843 -49.43 -15.96 -3.70
N LEU A 844 -48.45 -15.11 -4.05
CA LEU A 844 -48.30 -14.57 -5.41
C LEU A 844 -47.12 -15.21 -6.16
N PRO A 845 -47.20 -15.34 -7.50
CA PRO A 845 -46.10 -15.86 -8.32
C PRO A 845 -44.78 -15.10 -8.18
N VAL A 846 -44.84 -13.78 -7.95
CA VAL A 846 -43.66 -12.90 -7.77
C VAL A 846 -42.73 -13.37 -6.64
N THR A 847 -43.27 -14.06 -5.63
CA THR A 847 -42.50 -14.65 -4.53
C THR A 847 -41.63 -15.80 -5.04
N ALA A 848 -42.21 -16.72 -5.81
CA ALA A 848 -41.47 -17.81 -6.43
C ALA A 848 -40.47 -17.29 -7.47
N GLU A 849 -40.85 -16.33 -8.32
CA GLU A 849 -39.96 -15.71 -9.30
C GLU A 849 -38.72 -15.08 -8.66
N THR A 850 -38.91 -14.34 -7.56
CA THR A 850 -37.80 -13.69 -6.84
C THR A 850 -36.84 -14.72 -6.24
N MET A 851 -37.37 -15.81 -5.69
CA MET A 851 -36.55 -16.88 -5.13
C MET A 851 -35.80 -17.68 -6.20
N THR A 852 -36.46 -18.03 -7.31
CA THR A 852 -35.80 -18.67 -8.46
C THR A 852 -34.66 -17.81 -8.99
N ARG A 853 -34.83 -16.48 -9.04
CA ARG A 853 -33.77 -15.55 -9.44
C ARG A 853 -32.55 -15.64 -8.50
N LEU A 854 -32.78 -15.62 -7.18
CA LEU A 854 -31.70 -15.76 -6.20
C LEU A 854 -30.98 -17.11 -6.31
N GLN A 855 -31.72 -18.18 -6.60
CA GLN A 855 -31.15 -19.52 -6.86
C GLN A 855 -30.27 -19.51 -8.12
N THR A 856 -30.72 -18.91 -9.22
CA THR A 856 -29.91 -18.79 -10.46
C THR A 856 -28.64 -17.97 -10.23
N MET A 857 -28.67 -16.96 -9.36
CA MET A 857 -27.46 -16.19 -9.01
C MET A 857 -26.37 -17.05 -8.33
N VAL A 858 -26.73 -18.15 -7.68
CA VAL A 858 -25.76 -19.07 -7.05
C VAL A 858 -24.85 -19.72 -8.11
N GLU A 859 -25.34 -19.96 -9.32
CA GLU A 859 -24.53 -20.48 -10.44
C GLU A 859 -23.38 -19.52 -10.81
N PHE A 860 -23.55 -18.22 -10.51
CA PHE A 860 -22.58 -17.15 -10.78
C PHE A 860 -21.95 -16.61 -9.49
N LEU A 861 -21.92 -17.40 -8.41
CA LEU A 861 -21.51 -16.95 -7.08
C LEU A 861 -20.09 -16.36 -7.06
N ARG A 862 -19.14 -16.93 -7.83
CA ARG A 862 -17.76 -16.46 -7.88
C ARG A 862 -17.61 -15.07 -8.49
N PRO A 863 -18.11 -14.78 -9.71
CA PRO A 863 -18.06 -13.42 -10.26
C PRO A 863 -18.90 -12.44 -9.43
N ILE A 864 -20.06 -12.85 -8.93
CA ILE A 864 -20.91 -11.99 -8.09
C ILE A 864 -20.19 -11.62 -6.79
N SER A 865 -19.53 -12.57 -6.13
CA SER A 865 -18.71 -12.31 -4.93
C SER A 865 -17.63 -11.26 -5.20
N SER A 866 -16.91 -11.38 -6.33
CA SER A 866 -15.88 -10.39 -6.73
C SER A 866 -16.46 -9.00 -7.01
N ILE A 867 -17.67 -8.94 -7.56
CA ILE A 867 -18.41 -7.69 -7.79
C ILE A 867 -18.87 -7.09 -6.47
N MET A 868 -19.43 -7.91 -5.57
CA MET A 868 -19.97 -7.51 -4.27
C MET A 868 -18.89 -7.03 -3.31
N ILE A 869 -17.73 -7.69 -3.26
CA ILE A 869 -16.55 -7.20 -2.53
C ILE A 869 -16.15 -5.81 -3.03
N SER A 870 -16.21 -5.57 -4.35
CA SER A 870 -15.90 -4.26 -4.92
C SER A 870 -16.99 -3.21 -4.72
N LEU A 871 -18.23 -3.63 -4.47
CA LEU A 871 -19.37 -2.75 -4.23
C LEU A 871 -19.47 -2.36 -2.75
N GLY A 872 -18.99 -3.23 -1.86
CA GLY A 872 -19.17 -3.13 -0.41
C GLY A 872 -20.53 -3.69 0.04
N ASP A 873 -20.60 -4.17 1.28
CA ASP A 873 -21.85 -4.65 1.86
C ASP A 873 -22.92 -3.54 1.91
N GLY A 874 -24.12 -3.85 1.46
CA GLY A 874 -25.24 -2.89 1.35
C GLY A 874 -25.16 -1.91 0.18
N GLY A 875 -24.13 -1.96 -0.67
CA GLY A 875 -23.95 -1.03 -1.79
C GLY A 875 -24.95 -1.18 -2.96
N TRP A 876 -25.87 -2.16 -2.88
CA TRP A 876 -26.97 -2.39 -3.82
C TRP A 876 -28.28 -1.67 -3.46
N LYS A 877 -28.38 -1.02 -2.28
CA LYS A 877 -29.61 -0.35 -1.84
C LYS A 877 -29.82 0.98 -2.57
N THR A 878 -31.02 1.21 -3.08
CA THR A 878 -31.41 2.45 -3.78
C THR A 878 -31.25 3.67 -2.86
N GLY A 879 -30.51 4.68 -3.31
CA GLY A 879 -30.14 5.87 -2.51
C GLY A 879 -28.71 5.88 -1.98
N ALA A 880 -27.99 4.75 -2.03
CA ALA A 880 -26.53 4.75 -1.79
C ALA A 880 -25.78 5.57 -2.87
N ALA A 881 -26.31 5.61 -4.09
CA ALA A 881 -25.76 6.40 -5.19
C ALA A 881 -25.98 7.93 -5.06
N SER A 882 -27.01 8.39 -4.32
CA SER A 882 -27.19 9.82 -4.04
C SER A 882 -26.30 10.33 -2.91
N ALA A 883 -25.62 9.43 -2.19
CA ALA A 883 -24.52 9.78 -1.30
C ALA A 883 -23.16 9.72 -2.01
N SER A 884 -23.12 9.34 -3.29
CA SER A 884 -21.88 9.13 -4.06
C SER A 884 -21.79 10.01 -5.32
N SER A 885 -22.27 11.25 -5.27
CA SER A 885 -21.87 12.27 -6.22
C SER A 885 -20.99 13.31 -5.51
N THR A 886 -19.72 13.36 -5.94
CA THR A 886 -18.63 14.31 -5.61
C THR A 886 -18.08 14.27 -4.18
N ASP A 887 -16.81 13.86 -4.07
CA ASP A 887 -15.85 14.07 -2.96
C ASP A 887 -16.06 13.42 -1.58
N ALA A 888 -16.90 12.39 -1.45
CA ALA A 888 -16.94 11.56 -0.24
C ALA A 888 -16.10 10.28 -0.41
N ILE A 889 -14.99 10.19 0.33
CA ILE A 889 -14.22 8.95 0.53
C ILE A 889 -15.19 7.89 1.07
N PRO A 890 -15.28 6.67 0.48
CA PRO A 890 -16.13 5.61 0.98
C PRO A 890 -15.80 5.33 2.45
N SER A 891 -16.82 5.28 3.33
CA SER A 891 -16.61 5.00 4.75
C SER A 891 -15.89 3.67 4.94
N LEU A 892 -14.89 3.64 5.82
CA LEU A 892 -14.05 2.48 6.17
C LEU A 892 -14.80 1.16 6.48
N ALA A 893 -16.12 1.18 6.68
CA ALA A 893 -16.95 -0.01 6.83
C ALA A 893 -17.14 -0.82 5.53
N SER A 894 -16.83 -0.27 4.34
CA SER A 894 -17.03 -0.97 3.06
C SER A 894 -15.78 -1.70 2.54
N PHE A 895 -14.63 -1.56 3.22
CA PHE A 895 -13.39 -2.26 2.89
C PHE A 895 -12.88 -3.03 4.10
N ASP A 896 -13.65 -4.02 4.55
CA ASP A 896 -13.10 -5.08 5.38
C ASP A 896 -12.07 -5.86 4.57
N ILE A 897 -10.81 -5.71 4.97
CA ILE A 897 -9.68 -6.50 4.48
C ILE A 897 -9.92 -7.94 4.94
N GLY A 898 -10.59 -8.73 4.09
CA GLY A 898 -11.01 -10.09 4.38
C GLY A 898 -12.50 -10.41 4.16
N ALA A 899 -13.30 -9.47 3.61
CA ALA A 899 -14.73 -9.69 3.44
C ALA A 899 -15.04 -10.95 2.59
N ASP A 900 -15.72 -11.93 3.18
CA ASP A 900 -16.18 -13.13 2.48
C ASP A 900 -17.29 -12.73 1.51
N GLY A 901 -17.00 -12.78 0.21
CA GLY A 901 -17.99 -12.43 -0.82
C GLY A 901 -19.24 -13.31 -0.77
N LYS A 902 -19.17 -14.52 -0.19
CA LYS A 902 -20.35 -15.36 0.07
C LYS A 902 -21.22 -14.81 1.19
N GLU A 903 -20.61 -14.21 2.21
CA GLU A 903 -21.34 -13.56 3.31
C GLU A 903 -22.05 -12.29 2.83
N ILE A 904 -21.37 -11.48 2.02
CA ILE A 904 -21.98 -10.30 1.38
C ILE A 904 -23.15 -10.73 0.47
N PHE A 905 -22.99 -11.81 -0.29
CA PHE A 905 -24.09 -12.37 -1.09
C PHE A 905 -25.26 -12.85 -0.23
N ALA A 906 -24.99 -13.48 0.93
CA ALA A 906 -26.03 -13.86 1.88
C ALA A 906 -26.80 -12.65 2.43
N HIS A 907 -26.12 -11.52 2.66
CA HIS A 907 -26.76 -10.25 3.04
C HIS A 907 -27.64 -9.70 1.90
N TYR A 908 -27.15 -9.71 0.66
CA TYR A 908 -27.95 -9.34 -0.51
C TYR A 908 -29.23 -10.18 -0.66
N CYS A 909 -29.12 -11.50 -0.48
CA CYS A 909 -30.27 -12.39 -0.50
C CYS A 909 -31.28 -12.04 0.61
N THR A 910 -30.80 -11.77 1.83
CA THR A 910 -31.64 -11.40 2.96
C THR A 910 -32.35 -10.07 2.71
N ASP A 911 -31.63 -9.05 2.24
CA ASP A 911 -32.20 -7.75 1.87
C ASP A 911 -33.23 -7.86 0.74
N SER A 912 -32.99 -8.75 -0.24
CA SER A 912 -33.92 -9.00 -1.35
C SER A 912 -35.21 -9.64 -0.88
N ILE A 913 -35.11 -10.60 0.04
CA ILE A 913 -36.25 -11.26 0.69
C ILE A 913 -37.03 -10.24 1.53
N ASP A 914 -36.34 -9.43 2.32
CA ASP A 914 -36.97 -8.40 3.15
C ASP A 914 -37.66 -7.32 2.32
N ALA A 915 -37.04 -6.87 1.23
CA ALA A 915 -37.65 -5.89 0.31
C ALA A 915 -38.91 -6.45 -0.35
N LEU A 916 -38.90 -7.72 -0.77
CA LEU A 916 -40.07 -8.42 -1.29
C LEU A 916 -41.18 -8.47 -0.22
N MET A 917 -40.86 -8.90 1.00
CA MET A 917 -41.84 -9.03 2.08
C MET A 917 -42.44 -7.68 2.50
N GLN A 918 -41.64 -6.63 2.55
CA GLN A 918 -42.10 -5.25 2.82
C GLN A 918 -43.06 -4.76 1.72
N ALA A 919 -42.69 -4.94 0.45
CA ALA A 919 -43.53 -4.52 -0.67
C ALA A 919 -44.86 -5.29 -0.69
N LEU A 920 -44.82 -6.60 -0.45
CA LEU A 920 -46.01 -7.45 -0.36
C LEU A 920 -46.91 -7.03 0.80
N GLU A 921 -46.35 -6.75 1.97
CA GLU A 921 -47.11 -6.26 3.12
C GLU A 921 -47.79 -4.92 2.81
N GLN A 922 -47.04 -3.94 2.31
CA GLN A 922 -47.57 -2.61 2.02
C GLN A 922 -48.72 -2.69 1.03
N LYS A 923 -48.55 -3.50 -0.03
CA LYS A 923 -49.58 -3.72 -1.04
C LYS A 923 -50.80 -4.43 -0.46
N ALA A 924 -50.58 -5.46 0.37
CA ALA A 924 -51.65 -6.22 1.00
C ALA A 924 -52.44 -5.40 2.02
N ARG A 925 -51.82 -4.47 2.75
CA ARG A 925 -52.52 -3.54 3.64
C ARG A 925 -53.49 -2.61 2.90
N ILE A 926 -53.17 -2.24 1.66
CA ILE A 926 -54.01 -1.35 0.84
C ILE A 926 -55.18 -2.12 0.24
N LEU A 927 -54.94 -3.34 -0.25
CA LEU A 927 -55.91 -4.09 -1.05
C LEU A 927 -56.76 -5.10 -0.25
N LEU A 928 -56.25 -5.67 0.84
CA LEU A 928 -56.99 -6.64 1.65
C LEU A 928 -57.74 -5.97 2.80
N LYS A 929 -59.05 -6.25 2.90
CA LYS A 929 -59.92 -5.77 3.98
C LYS A 929 -59.97 -6.79 5.11
N GLY A 930 -59.02 -6.72 6.04
CA GLY A 930 -59.03 -7.51 7.28
C GLY A 930 -57.64 -7.93 7.75
N LYS A 931 -57.38 -7.79 9.06
CA LYS A 931 -56.07 -8.14 9.65
C LYS A 931 -55.76 -9.65 9.58
N SER A 932 -56.77 -10.51 9.72
CA SER A 932 -56.58 -11.97 9.69
C SER A 932 -56.16 -12.50 8.32
N VAL A 933 -56.80 -12.04 7.22
CA VAL A 933 -56.42 -12.43 5.86
C VAL A 933 -55.05 -11.88 5.47
N LEU A 934 -54.68 -10.68 5.93
CA LEU A 934 -53.33 -10.14 5.79
C LEU A 934 -52.29 -11.01 6.51
N GLY A 935 -52.60 -11.48 7.73
CA GLY A 935 -51.77 -12.42 8.47
C GLY A 935 -51.54 -13.73 7.71
N VAL A 936 -52.60 -14.30 7.11
CA VAL A 936 -52.52 -15.51 6.28
C VAL A 936 -51.64 -15.30 5.05
N PHE A 937 -51.88 -14.21 4.33
CA PHE A 937 -51.11 -13.86 3.14
C PHE A 937 -49.60 -13.78 3.41
N LEU A 938 -49.20 -13.09 4.49
CA LEU A 938 -47.78 -12.99 4.86
C LEU A 938 -47.20 -14.35 5.28
N ALA A 939 -47.93 -15.15 6.05
CA ALA A 939 -47.46 -16.46 6.51
C ALA A 939 -47.25 -17.46 5.36
N ASN A 940 -48.11 -17.44 4.34
CA ASN A 940 -47.97 -18.26 3.14
C ASN A 940 -46.68 -17.91 2.38
N ASN A 941 -46.44 -16.61 2.15
CA ASN A 941 -45.23 -16.16 1.44
C ASN A 941 -43.94 -16.50 2.22
N VAL A 942 -43.93 -16.32 3.55
CA VAL A 942 -42.78 -16.73 4.40
C VAL A 942 -42.50 -18.22 4.29
N THR A 943 -43.54 -19.06 4.33
CA THR A 943 -43.41 -20.52 4.27
C THR A 943 -42.85 -20.98 2.92
N ILE A 944 -43.30 -20.37 1.83
CA ILE A 944 -42.78 -20.66 0.48
C ILE A 944 -41.32 -20.24 0.35
N ILE A 945 -40.95 -19.06 0.83
CA ILE A 945 -39.56 -18.58 0.82
C ILE A 945 -38.67 -19.55 1.60
N GLU A 946 -39.07 -19.94 2.81
CA GLU A 946 -38.31 -20.88 3.64
C GLU A 946 -38.14 -22.25 2.95
N ARG A 947 -39.20 -22.77 2.32
CA ARG A 947 -39.15 -24.02 1.56
C ARG A 947 -38.17 -23.93 0.39
N MET A 948 -38.26 -22.86 -0.41
CA MET A 948 -37.37 -22.66 -1.57
C MET A 948 -35.90 -22.43 -1.17
N VAL A 949 -35.63 -21.83 0.00
CA VAL A 949 -34.26 -21.75 0.53
C VAL A 949 -33.75 -23.13 0.95
N ARG A 950 -34.55 -23.91 1.70
CA ARG A 950 -34.15 -25.22 2.22
C ARG A 950 -33.92 -26.26 1.12
N ASP A 951 -34.69 -26.18 0.03
CA ASP A 951 -34.67 -27.13 -1.08
C ASP A 951 -33.67 -26.75 -2.20
N SER A 952 -32.79 -25.78 -1.97
CA SER A 952 -31.82 -25.30 -2.99
C SER A 952 -30.42 -25.05 -2.43
N ASP A 953 -29.47 -24.75 -3.33
CA ASP A 953 -28.09 -24.39 -2.99
C ASP A 953 -27.94 -23.06 -2.22
N LEU A 954 -29.05 -22.34 -2.00
CA LEU A 954 -29.11 -21.21 -1.08
C LEU A 954 -29.03 -21.63 0.39
N ARG A 955 -29.37 -22.88 0.72
CA ARG A 955 -29.37 -23.39 2.10
C ARG A 955 -28.06 -23.14 2.85
N PRO A 956 -26.87 -23.59 2.37
CA PRO A 956 -25.61 -23.38 3.10
C PRO A 956 -25.25 -21.90 3.29
N LEU A 957 -25.78 -21.00 2.46
CA LEU A 957 -25.52 -19.56 2.55
C LEU A 957 -26.47 -18.86 3.52
N LEU A 958 -27.71 -19.34 3.67
CA LEU A 958 -28.76 -18.67 4.42
C LEU A 958 -29.19 -19.36 5.72
N ASP A 959 -28.75 -20.59 6.01
CA ASP A 959 -29.21 -21.37 7.18
C ASP A 959 -29.05 -20.60 8.50
N GLY A 960 -27.92 -19.91 8.68
CA GLY A 960 -27.65 -19.05 9.85
C GLY A 960 -28.37 -17.71 9.86
N LYS A 961 -28.98 -17.30 8.74
CA LYS A 961 -29.66 -16.00 8.55
C LYS A 961 -31.18 -16.14 8.42
N LEU A 962 -31.72 -17.35 8.28
CA LEU A 962 -33.17 -17.64 8.24
C LEU A 962 -33.94 -17.10 9.46
N GLY A 963 -33.26 -16.78 10.56
CA GLY A 963 -33.85 -16.08 11.71
C GLY A 963 -34.49 -14.73 11.37
N SER A 964 -34.10 -14.06 10.26
CA SER A 964 -34.74 -12.82 9.78
C SER A 964 -36.21 -13.04 9.37
N LEU A 965 -36.53 -14.21 8.79
CA LEU A 965 -37.90 -14.57 8.41
C LEU A 965 -38.83 -14.75 9.61
N GLU A 966 -38.27 -15.03 10.79
CA GLU A 966 -39.05 -15.18 12.02
C GLU A 966 -39.72 -13.86 12.43
N VAL A 967 -39.14 -12.70 12.07
CA VAL A 967 -39.75 -11.39 12.28
C VAL A 967 -41.07 -11.28 11.51
N TRP A 968 -41.07 -11.70 10.24
CA TRP A 968 -42.25 -11.72 9.38
C TRP A 968 -43.28 -12.72 9.86
N ARG A 969 -42.86 -13.91 10.30
CA ARG A 969 -43.74 -14.92 10.90
C ARG A 969 -44.43 -14.40 12.15
N LYS A 970 -43.70 -13.78 13.08
CA LYS A 970 -44.27 -13.17 14.29
C LYS A 970 -45.25 -12.05 13.96
N LYS A 971 -44.96 -11.24 12.95
CA LYS A 971 -45.85 -10.18 12.47
C LYS A 971 -47.15 -10.75 11.90
N ALA A 972 -47.06 -11.81 11.09
CA ALA A 972 -48.22 -12.54 10.57
C ALA A 972 -49.09 -13.12 11.71
N LYS A 973 -48.46 -13.76 12.71
CA LYS A 973 -49.12 -14.24 13.93
C LYS A 973 -49.83 -13.14 14.70
N ALA A 974 -49.21 -11.98 14.89
CA ALA A 974 -49.81 -10.87 15.60
C ALA A 974 -51.06 -10.34 14.88
N LEU A 975 -50.99 -10.18 13.55
CA LEU A 975 -52.12 -9.74 12.73
C LEU A 975 -53.29 -10.74 12.76
N TYR A 976 -52.99 -12.03 12.75
CA TYR A 976 -54.00 -13.09 12.85
C TYR A 976 -54.63 -13.18 14.24
N SER A 977 -53.80 -13.14 15.28
CA SER A 977 -54.20 -13.29 16.68
C SER A 977 -55.05 -12.13 17.21
N GLU A 978 -55.02 -10.96 16.55
CA GLU A 978 -55.88 -9.83 16.91
C GLU A 978 -57.36 -10.22 16.91
N ALA A 979 -57.81 -10.93 15.88
CA ALA A 979 -59.20 -11.39 15.81
C ALA A 979 -59.53 -12.38 16.95
N CYS A 980 -58.55 -13.17 17.39
CA CYS A 980 -58.71 -14.06 18.54
C CYS A 980 -58.78 -13.26 19.86
N LYS A 981 -58.00 -12.17 19.97
CA LYS A 981 -58.04 -11.28 21.14
C LYS A 981 -59.38 -10.57 21.27
N ASP A 982 -59.95 -10.08 20.17
CA ASP A 982 -61.27 -9.43 20.16
C ASP A 982 -62.33 -10.39 20.70
N VAL A 983 -62.32 -11.66 20.26
CA VAL A 983 -63.21 -12.71 20.77
C VAL A 983 -62.94 -12.99 22.25
N SER A 984 -61.68 -13.04 22.66
CA SER A 984 -61.29 -13.28 24.06
C SER A 984 -61.76 -12.17 25.02
N MET A 985 -61.92 -10.94 24.54
CA MET A 985 -62.34 -9.81 25.37
C MET A 985 -63.72 -10.01 26.00
N HIS A 986 -64.61 -10.75 25.32
CA HIS A 986 -65.93 -11.10 25.84
C HIS A 986 -65.87 -12.03 27.06
N LEU A 987 -64.73 -12.68 27.30
CA LEU A 987 -64.52 -13.64 28.39
C LEU A 987 -63.82 -13.03 29.62
N PHE A 988 -63.35 -11.77 29.57
CA PHE A 988 -62.72 -11.12 30.73
C PHE A 988 -63.75 -10.61 31.76
N ASP A 989 -63.39 -10.73 33.03
CA ASP A 989 -64.18 -10.25 34.17
C ASP A 989 -63.74 -8.84 34.59
N VAL A 990 -64.61 -7.84 34.40
CA VAL A 990 -64.44 -6.47 34.93
C VAL A 990 -65.07 -6.33 36.32
N ILE A 991 -65.82 -7.33 36.79
CA ILE A 991 -66.70 -7.23 37.97
C ILE A 991 -65.94 -7.30 39.31
N HIS A 992 -64.62 -7.58 39.34
CA HIS A 992 -63.86 -7.81 40.58
C HIS A 992 -62.59 -6.97 40.79
N THR A 993 -62.55 -5.73 40.29
CA THR A 993 -61.50 -4.75 40.64
C THR A 993 -61.93 -3.74 41.71
N ASN A 994 -62.80 -4.12 42.66
CA ASN A 994 -62.98 -3.34 43.89
C ASN A 994 -62.17 -3.98 45.03
N ARG A 995 -61.05 -3.32 45.39
CA ARG A 995 -60.12 -3.75 46.45
C ARG A 995 -60.81 -3.71 47.81
N ALA A 996 -61.44 -4.81 48.22
CA ALA A 996 -61.79 -5.02 49.63
C ALA A 996 -61.86 -6.50 50.07
N GLN A 997 -62.12 -7.47 49.18
CA GLN A 997 -62.12 -8.89 49.56
C GLN A 997 -61.63 -9.76 48.40
N ARG A 998 -60.51 -10.44 48.60
CA ARG A 998 -60.00 -11.48 47.69
C ARG A 998 -60.50 -12.83 48.24
N PRO A 999 -61.31 -13.63 47.51
CA PRO A 999 -61.60 -15.00 47.92
C PRO A 999 -60.33 -15.86 47.76
N PRO A 1000 -60.12 -16.89 48.60
CA PRO A 1000 -59.01 -17.82 48.41
C PRO A 1000 -59.20 -18.61 47.11
N SER A 1001 -58.09 -18.90 46.43
CA SER A 1001 -58.04 -19.76 45.26
C SER A 1001 -58.48 -21.18 45.62
N GLY A 1002 -59.75 -21.50 45.39
CA GLY A 1002 -60.36 -22.82 45.59
C GLY A 1002 -61.58 -23.01 44.68
N THR A 1003 -61.86 -24.26 44.33
CA THR A 1003 -63.00 -24.71 43.51
C THR A 1003 -64.33 -24.41 44.19
N ASN A 1004 -64.85 -23.19 44.03
CA ASN A 1004 -66.26 -22.91 44.29
C ASN A 1004 -67.06 -23.40 43.08
N GLU A 1005 -68.00 -24.32 43.29
CA GLU A 1005 -68.92 -24.84 42.27
C GLU A 1005 -69.64 -23.68 41.59
N SER A 1006 -69.72 -23.66 40.25
CA SER A 1006 -70.39 -22.59 39.47
C SER A 1006 -71.77 -22.22 40.04
N ALA A 1007 -72.51 -23.22 40.52
CA ALA A 1007 -73.82 -23.05 41.16
C ALA A 1007 -73.79 -22.10 42.38
N SER A 1008 -72.72 -22.13 43.18
CA SER A 1008 -72.55 -21.26 44.36
C SER A 1008 -72.29 -19.80 43.96
N ILE A 1009 -71.42 -19.59 42.96
CA ILE A 1009 -71.07 -18.26 42.45
C ILE A 1009 -72.29 -17.64 41.77
N VAL A 1010 -72.98 -18.40 40.89
CA VAL A 1010 -74.19 -17.93 40.21
C VAL A 1010 -75.32 -17.60 41.19
N LYS A 1011 -75.47 -18.33 42.31
CA LYS A 1011 -76.46 -18.00 43.34
C LYS A 1011 -76.19 -16.65 44.01
N SER A 1012 -74.92 -16.28 44.23
CA SER A 1012 -74.50 -15.02 44.87
C SER A 1012 -74.67 -13.76 44.01
N LEU A 1013 -74.90 -13.91 42.70
CA LEU A 1013 -75.03 -12.79 41.76
C LEU A 1013 -76.45 -12.20 41.72
N ASN A 1014 -76.53 -10.87 41.58
CA ASN A 1014 -77.81 -10.19 41.36
C ASN A 1014 -78.36 -10.43 39.93
N SER A 1015 -79.62 -10.05 39.68
CA SER A 1015 -80.27 -10.27 38.38
C SER A 1015 -79.58 -9.56 37.21
N LYS A 1016 -78.96 -8.39 37.45
CA LYS A 1016 -78.25 -7.61 36.44
C LYS A 1016 -76.93 -8.29 36.02
N ASP A 1017 -76.20 -8.85 36.98
CA ASP A 1017 -74.94 -9.57 36.73
C ASP A 1017 -75.19 -10.90 36.01
N LYS A 1018 -76.25 -11.63 36.38
CA LYS A 1018 -76.69 -12.84 35.67
C LYS A 1018 -77.01 -12.56 34.20
N GLU A 1019 -77.68 -11.45 33.91
CA GLU A 1019 -78.01 -11.07 32.54
C GLU A 1019 -76.77 -10.61 31.76
N SER A 1020 -75.84 -9.89 32.42
CA SER A 1020 -74.56 -9.51 31.84
C SER A 1020 -73.73 -10.73 31.42
N ILE A 1021 -73.68 -11.77 32.25
CA ILE A 1021 -72.94 -13.02 31.94
C ILE A 1021 -73.58 -13.79 30.77
N LYS A 1022 -74.91 -13.88 30.71
CA LYS A 1022 -75.61 -14.49 29.56
C LYS A 1022 -75.30 -13.75 28.26
N ASN A 1023 -75.33 -12.41 28.29
CA ASN A 1023 -74.96 -11.59 27.15
C ASN A 1023 -73.51 -11.84 26.72
N LYS A 1024 -72.57 -11.97 27.66
CA LYS A 1024 -71.17 -12.33 27.36
C LYS A 1024 -71.06 -13.69 26.64
N PHE A 1025 -71.77 -14.72 27.11
CA PHE A 1025 -71.80 -16.02 26.43
C PHE A 1025 -72.38 -15.92 25.01
N GLN A 1026 -73.47 -15.17 24.83
CA GLN A 1026 -74.10 -15.01 23.52
C GLN A 1026 -73.20 -14.25 22.55
N THR A 1027 -72.61 -13.13 22.96
CA THR A 1027 -71.66 -12.36 22.15
C THR A 1027 -70.42 -13.18 21.81
N PHE A 1028 -69.87 -13.92 22.78
CA PHE A 1028 -68.76 -14.84 22.53
C PHE A 1028 -69.11 -15.90 21.49
N ASN A 1029 -70.26 -16.57 21.60
CA ASN A 1029 -70.65 -17.63 20.66
C ASN A 1029 -70.74 -17.10 19.23
N THR A 1030 -71.38 -15.94 19.02
CA THR A 1030 -71.50 -15.32 17.70
C THR A 1030 -70.12 -14.99 17.12
N SER A 1031 -69.27 -14.29 17.88
CA SER A 1031 -67.94 -13.90 17.40
C SER A 1031 -66.99 -15.10 17.22
N PHE A 1032 -67.13 -16.15 18.04
CA PHE A 1032 -66.39 -17.40 17.92
C PHE A 1032 -66.80 -18.20 16.66
N ASP A 1033 -68.09 -18.30 16.35
CA ASP A 1033 -68.56 -18.97 15.14
C ASP A 1033 -68.08 -18.25 13.88
N GLU A 1034 -68.12 -16.93 13.88
CA GLU A 1034 -67.67 -16.09 12.77
C GLU A 1034 -66.16 -16.20 12.50
N ILE A 1035 -65.32 -16.32 13.54
CA ILE A 1035 -63.87 -16.50 13.34
C ILE A 1035 -63.55 -17.92 12.84
N ILE A 1036 -64.25 -18.95 13.33
CA ILE A 1036 -64.09 -20.34 12.88
C ILE A 1036 -64.50 -20.51 11.42
N ALA A 1037 -65.63 -19.92 11.01
CA ALA A 1037 -66.08 -19.94 9.62
C ALA A 1037 -65.06 -19.25 8.70
N ARG A 1038 -64.57 -18.06 9.07
CA ARG A 1038 -63.54 -17.33 8.30
C ARG A 1038 -62.23 -18.11 8.21
N HIS A 1039 -61.77 -18.73 9.30
CA HIS A 1039 -60.56 -19.56 9.30
C HIS A 1039 -60.63 -20.68 8.24
N LYS A 1040 -61.79 -21.32 8.09
CA LYS A 1040 -61.99 -22.40 7.10
C LYS A 1040 -61.99 -21.91 5.65
N THR A 1041 -62.34 -20.65 5.40
CA THR A 1041 -62.37 -20.06 4.05
C THR A 1041 -61.00 -19.59 3.54
N TYR A 1042 -60.01 -19.42 4.41
CA TYR A 1042 -58.69 -18.96 4.00
C TYR A 1042 -57.86 -20.07 3.35
N SER A 1043 -57.14 -19.69 2.29
CA SER A 1043 -56.16 -20.54 1.62
C SER A 1043 -54.84 -20.46 2.38
N MET A 1044 -54.46 -21.55 3.06
CA MET A 1044 -53.28 -21.62 3.92
C MET A 1044 -52.41 -22.81 3.52
N GLU A 1045 -51.10 -22.60 3.46
CA GLU A 1045 -50.13 -23.70 3.45
C GLU A 1045 -50.34 -24.60 4.69
N LYS A 1046 -49.99 -25.88 4.59
CA LYS A 1046 -50.23 -26.87 5.65
C LYS A 1046 -49.63 -26.45 6.99
N GLU A 1047 -48.41 -25.92 6.95
CA GLU A 1047 -47.65 -25.44 8.09
C GLU A 1047 -48.30 -24.19 8.71
N VAL A 1048 -48.83 -23.30 7.88
CA VAL A 1048 -49.52 -22.06 8.29
C VAL A 1048 -50.84 -22.39 8.98
N ARG A 1049 -51.61 -23.34 8.42
CA ARG A 1049 -52.87 -23.79 9.01
C ARG A 1049 -52.67 -24.37 10.41
N GLN A 1050 -51.71 -25.28 10.56
CA GLN A 1050 -51.37 -25.86 11.87
C GLN A 1050 -50.91 -24.80 12.87
N MET A 1051 -50.11 -23.85 12.42
CA MET A 1051 -49.60 -22.74 13.25
C MET A 1051 -50.74 -21.87 13.79
N PHE A 1052 -51.66 -21.41 12.94
CA PHE A 1052 -52.77 -20.55 13.38
C PHE A 1052 -53.84 -21.30 14.16
N ALA A 1053 -54.14 -22.57 13.82
CA ALA A 1053 -55.06 -23.41 14.58
C ALA A 1053 -54.58 -23.55 16.04
N LYS A 1054 -53.28 -23.84 16.21
CA LYS A 1054 -52.65 -23.96 17.53
C LYS A 1054 -52.65 -22.66 18.32
N ASP A 1055 -52.26 -21.54 17.68
CA ASP A 1055 -52.24 -20.24 18.34
C ASP A 1055 -53.66 -19.82 18.78
N MET A 1056 -54.67 -20.04 17.94
CA MET A 1056 -56.07 -19.73 18.28
C MET A 1056 -56.60 -20.60 19.42
N GLN A 1057 -56.29 -21.90 19.42
CA GLN A 1057 -56.63 -22.81 20.51
C GLN A 1057 -56.01 -22.35 21.83
N GLN A 1058 -54.71 -22.01 21.84
CA GLN A 1058 -53.99 -21.57 23.03
C GLN A 1058 -54.53 -20.28 23.63
N ILE A 1059 -55.04 -19.36 22.80
CA ILE A 1059 -55.61 -18.08 23.27
C ILE A 1059 -57.02 -18.28 23.85
N LEU A 1060 -57.89 -18.99 23.12
CA LEU A 1060 -59.33 -19.00 23.40
C LEU A 1060 -59.76 -20.13 24.34
N GLU A 1061 -59.21 -21.34 24.19
CA GLU A 1061 -59.65 -22.52 24.95
C GLU A 1061 -59.46 -22.34 26.47
N PRO A 1062 -58.30 -21.90 27.00
CA PRO A 1062 -58.11 -21.76 28.44
C PRO A 1062 -59.00 -20.67 29.06
N LEU A 1063 -59.21 -19.56 28.35
CA LEU A 1063 -60.07 -18.46 28.80
C LEU A 1063 -61.53 -18.90 28.83
N TYR A 1064 -61.99 -19.61 27.80
CA TYR A 1064 -63.33 -20.16 27.76
C TYR A 1064 -63.54 -21.18 28.87
N CYS A 1065 -62.60 -22.12 29.08
CA CYS A 1065 -62.71 -23.11 30.15
C CYS A 1065 -62.83 -22.45 31.53
N ARG A 1066 -62.03 -21.43 31.83
CA ARG A 1066 -62.10 -20.69 33.10
C ARG A 1066 -63.43 -19.95 33.26
N PHE A 1067 -63.92 -19.32 32.19
CA PHE A 1067 -65.19 -18.60 32.20
C PHE A 1067 -66.38 -19.56 32.37
N TRP A 1068 -66.32 -20.69 31.66
CA TRP A 1068 -67.29 -21.79 31.75
C TRP A 1068 -67.32 -22.40 33.15
N ASP A 1069 -66.17 -22.72 33.75
CA ASP A 1069 -66.07 -23.26 35.11
C ASP A 1069 -66.73 -22.37 36.16
N ARG A 1070 -66.67 -21.06 35.96
CA ARG A 1070 -67.24 -20.09 36.88
C ARG A 1070 -68.74 -19.90 36.70
N TYR A 1071 -69.24 -19.93 35.47
CA TYR A 1071 -70.58 -19.39 35.17
C TYR A 1071 -71.54 -20.29 34.37
N HIS A 1072 -71.16 -21.52 33.98
CA HIS A 1072 -72.01 -22.37 33.12
C HIS A 1072 -73.42 -22.65 33.69
N GLU A 1073 -73.60 -22.67 35.01
CA GLU A 1073 -74.89 -22.89 35.67
C GLU A 1073 -75.88 -21.72 35.52
N VAL A 1074 -75.47 -20.56 34.96
CA VAL A 1074 -76.35 -19.40 34.70
C VAL A 1074 -77.50 -19.72 33.75
N ASP A 1075 -77.32 -20.74 32.90
CA ASP A 1075 -78.28 -21.20 31.90
C ASP A 1075 -79.10 -22.41 32.37
N LYS A 1076 -78.85 -22.92 33.59
CA LYS A 1076 -79.56 -24.06 34.19
C LYS A 1076 -79.65 -25.29 33.27
N GLY A 1077 -78.60 -25.55 32.48
CA GLY A 1077 -78.55 -26.65 31.51
C GLY A 1077 -79.49 -26.53 30.31
N LYS A 1078 -80.12 -25.38 30.07
CA LYS A 1078 -81.07 -25.18 28.96
C LYS A 1078 -80.41 -24.99 27.59
N GLY A 1079 -79.10 -24.76 27.55
CA GLY A 1079 -78.31 -24.61 26.32
C GLY A 1079 -78.69 -23.38 25.47
N LYS A 1080 -79.44 -22.43 26.03
CA LYS A 1080 -79.89 -21.23 25.32
C LYS A 1080 -78.78 -20.18 25.20
N TYR A 1081 -77.92 -20.07 26.20
CA TYR A 1081 -76.82 -19.10 26.25
C TYR A 1081 -75.46 -19.80 26.27
N VAL A 1082 -75.32 -20.93 26.98
CA VAL A 1082 -74.07 -21.71 27.04
C VAL A 1082 -74.11 -22.77 25.94
N LYS A 1083 -73.61 -22.42 24.74
CA LYS A 1083 -73.64 -23.27 23.53
C LYS A 1083 -72.61 -24.41 23.56
N TYR A 1084 -71.42 -24.15 24.10
CA TYR A 1084 -70.30 -25.10 24.08
C TYR A 1084 -70.02 -25.68 25.47
N SER A 1085 -69.91 -27.00 25.56
CA SER A 1085 -69.22 -27.67 26.66
C SER A 1085 -67.70 -27.61 26.45
N LYS A 1086 -66.90 -27.91 27.49
CA LYS A 1086 -65.44 -28.01 27.35
C LYS A 1086 -65.02 -29.00 26.27
N SER A 1087 -65.64 -30.18 26.21
CA SER A 1087 -65.32 -31.22 25.23
C SER A 1087 -65.72 -30.80 23.81
N SER A 1088 -66.91 -30.22 23.62
CA SER A 1088 -67.35 -29.74 22.31
C SER A 1088 -66.53 -28.54 21.82
N MET A 1089 -66.05 -27.68 22.72
CA MET A 1089 -65.15 -26.56 22.37
C MET A 1089 -63.81 -27.09 21.85
N SER A 1090 -63.21 -28.05 22.56
CA SER A 1090 -61.96 -28.70 22.14
C SER A 1090 -62.10 -29.41 20.79
N ALA A 1091 -63.24 -30.10 20.57
CA ALA A 1091 -63.55 -30.75 19.30
C ALA A 1091 -63.62 -29.76 18.12
N VAL A 1092 -64.14 -28.54 18.33
CA VAL A 1092 -64.18 -27.50 17.28
C VAL A 1092 -62.75 -27.09 16.86
N PHE A 1093 -61.82 -26.92 17.80
CA PHE A 1093 -60.42 -26.60 17.49
C PHE A 1093 -59.71 -27.72 16.71
N MET A 1094 -60.03 -28.99 17.00
CA MET A 1094 -59.49 -30.12 16.25
C MET A 1094 -59.90 -30.11 14.77
N THR A 1095 -61.03 -29.48 14.41
CA THR A 1095 -61.46 -29.34 13.00
C THR A 1095 -60.72 -28.26 12.21
N LEU A 1096 -59.74 -27.59 12.82
CA LEU A 1096 -59.01 -26.47 12.22
C LEU A 1096 -57.59 -26.82 11.76
N TYR A 1097 -57.02 -27.89 12.33
CA TYR A 1097 -55.77 -28.48 11.88
C TYR A 1097 -56.00 -29.18 10.53
#